data_AF-A0A939C7F9-F1
#
_entry.id   AF-A0A939C7F9-F1
#
_cell.length_a   1.000
_cell.length_b   1.000
_cell.length_c   1.000
_cell.angle_alpha   90.00
_cell.angle_beta   90.00
_cell.angle_gamma   90.00
#
_symmetry.space_group_name_H-M   'P 1'
#
loop_
_entity.id
_entity.type
_entity.pdbx_description
1 polymer ?
#
loop_
_entity_poly.entity_id
_entity_poly.type
_entity_poly.pdbx_seq_one_letter_code
_entity_poly.pdbx_strand_id
1 'polypeptide(L)'
;MNRTAPWVARLATSDPGLLRLRLALRGAGAVGLIALVAHFVGPWVGIPSVAAMLIGGSVGLQGSFAASGRPPRDVVRVLVWFPLVAAAGAVPAALLSSDHPVQVILFAVLLVLAVFVRRFGLRAQMYGMLGWFAYFFTSFTGFTLDTLPGLLALVVVATGCVILVGAVLFPDRPAAVYTAARRAFTDRVTVLISTAADVVGGSVTTGDGERRLHAAGLRLVEVSLIVEGYLSQPGSLPEGTAESVAVIRRRLLDAELAADELAEAVTQLRHDGMPEQVRTALADALRVVGQGDVDRGREQLRQLDDRLADDHDLDEVRSDVEPAVTAARRLLAATADPLTPAPTGDVTFEGAVALMGGNLPSSANSAKDIAAAQTPRLSLNTRMTIQAAIAAPITVLLGELISPSRYYWALLACLLVLTGTFTTGEVTAKGINRVVGTVAGLGAATLAVHITGTSGWAIVGVMLVCVFLGLYFFRVSYAVMAFAVTTLLGEIYNVLNEFTRALLLTRIIETVVGAAVAVLVVLVILPIRTADARHAAHRAFLIELGALLGDIAVRLREPGRQRSLALDARRLDAQLHQYATVSRPAAGATMLGLARPGALTSISAFTQVAYRARALAASVIRLEPGSRPDLADRCDLLRQEVAVTADPPPPWTPGPDDAMDRRLNALRDAVRALPGGNR
;
A
#
# COMPACT_ATOMS: atom_id res chain seq x y z
N MET A 1 -9.72 15.53 25.34
CA MET A 1 -8.85 14.88 24.32
C MET A 1 -7.62 15.75 24.10
N ASN A 2 -6.42 15.24 24.35
CA ASN A 2 -5.18 16.01 24.25
C ASN A 2 -4.94 16.46 22.81
N ARG A 3 -4.79 17.79 22.61
CA ARG A 3 -4.35 18.41 21.36
C ARG A 3 -2.99 17.81 20.99
N THR A 4 -2.96 16.84 20.09
CA THR A 4 -1.73 16.36 19.49
C THR A 4 -1.14 17.52 18.69
N ALA A 5 0.18 17.73 18.82
CA ALA A 5 0.85 18.80 18.10
C ALA A 5 0.58 18.66 16.58
N PRO A 6 0.41 19.77 15.83
CA PRO A 6 -0.03 19.72 14.43
C PRO A 6 0.89 18.90 13.51
N TRP A 7 2.17 18.74 13.87
CA TRP A 7 3.09 17.86 13.15
C TRP A 7 2.81 16.36 13.39
N VAL A 8 2.36 15.97 14.59
CA VAL A 8 1.95 14.59 14.92
C VAL A 8 0.71 14.21 14.14
N ALA A 9 -0.25 15.14 14.01
CA ALA A 9 -1.45 14.94 13.18
C ALA A 9 -1.09 14.79 11.69
N ARG A 10 -0.13 15.59 11.18
CA ARG A 10 0.38 15.46 9.80
C ARG A 10 1.13 14.15 9.55
N LEU A 11 1.86 13.66 10.55
CA LEU A 11 2.57 12.38 10.47
C LEU A 11 1.58 11.20 10.52
N ALA A 12 0.59 11.24 11.43
CA ALA A 12 -0.46 10.24 11.56
C ALA A 12 -1.37 10.16 10.32
N THR A 13 -1.67 11.29 9.68
CA THR A 13 -2.41 11.33 8.42
C THR A 13 -1.61 10.77 7.24
N SER A 14 -0.28 10.87 7.26
CA SER A 14 0.61 10.37 6.20
C SER A 14 1.00 8.89 6.38
N ASP A 15 1.04 8.41 7.62
CA ASP A 15 1.34 7.03 8.02
C ASP A 15 0.32 6.52 9.05
N PRO A 16 -0.89 6.12 8.61
CA PRO A 16 -1.92 5.53 9.46
C PRO A 16 -1.35 4.35 10.27
N GLY A 17 -1.47 4.40 11.59
CA GLY A 17 -0.92 3.35 12.46
C GLY A 17 0.59 3.42 12.70
N LEU A 18 1.28 4.44 12.19
CA LEU A 18 2.73 4.64 12.31
C LEU A 18 3.52 3.39 11.87
N LEU A 19 3.00 2.66 10.89
CA LEU A 19 3.56 1.37 10.47
C LEU A 19 4.95 1.56 9.85
N ARG A 20 5.12 2.62 9.05
CA ARG A 20 6.43 2.94 8.44
C ARG A 20 7.39 3.42 9.49
N LEU A 21 6.95 4.28 10.41
CA LEU A 21 7.78 4.73 11.53
C LEU A 21 8.23 3.57 12.41
N ARG A 22 7.34 2.64 12.77
CA ARG A 22 7.68 1.47 13.59
C ARG A 22 8.65 0.54 12.86
N LEU A 23 8.45 0.29 11.57
CA LEU A 23 9.39 -0.49 10.77
C LEU A 23 10.79 0.16 10.75
N ALA A 24 10.85 1.48 10.56
CA ALA A 24 12.08 2.24 10.55
C ALA A 24 12.80 2.26 11.90
N LEU A 25 12.08 2.53 12.99
CA LEU A 25 12.62 2.52 14.35
C LEU A 25 13.12 1.13 14.75
N ARG A 26 12.34 0.08 14.46
CA ARG A 26 12.73 -1.30 14.74
C ARG A 26 13.98 -1.69 13.96
N GLY A 27 14.03 -1.39 12.66
CA GLY A 27 15.18 -1.76 11.85
C GLY A 27 16.43 -0.96 12.15
N ALA A 28 16.33 0.35 12.34
CA ALA A 28 17.46 1.18 12.77
C ALA A 28 17.92 0.77 14.18
N GLY A 29 17.00 0.50 15.11
CA GLY A 29 17.31 0.00 16.44
C GLY A 29 17.96 -1.38 16.44
N ALA A 30 17.49 -2.30 15.59
CA ALA A 30 18.09 -3.62 15.43
C ALA A 30 19.50 -3.54 14.84
N VAL A 31 19.68 -2.80 13.75
CA VAL A 31 21.00 -2.61 13.13
C VAL A 31 21.95 -1.89 14.08
N GLY A 32 21.50 -0.87 14.80
CA GLY A 32 22.32 -0.16 15.79
C GLY A 32 22.72 -1.03 16.97
N LEU A 33 21.79 -1.81 17.53
CA LEU A 33 22.10 -2.76 18.60
C LEU A 33 23.07 -3.84 18.11
N ILE A 34 22.86 -4.40 16.91
CA ILE A 34 23.75 -5.41 16.33
C ILE A 34 25.12 -4.82 16.05
N ALA A 35 25.21 -3.60 15.53
CA ALA A 35 26.48 -2.92 15.32
C ALA A 35 27.26 -2.74 16.63
N LEU A 36 26.57 -2.32 17.69
CA LEU A 36 27.16 -2.19 19.02
C LEU A 36 27.67 -3.55 19.55
N VAL A 37 26.83 -4.59 19.49
CA VAL A 37 27.18 -5.94 19.97
C VAL A 37 28.29 -6.55 19.12
N ALA A 38 28.23 -6.43 17.79
CA ALA A 38 29.23 -6.95 16.86
C ALA A 38 30.59 -6.28 17.04
N HIS A 39 30.64 -5.00 17.43
CA HIS A 39 31.88 -4.32 17.75
C HIS A 39 32.61 -5.00 18.91
N PHE A 40 31.90 -5.38 19.96
CA PHE A 40 32.47 -6.05 21.14
C PHE A 40 32.69 -7.55 20.93
N VAL A 41 31.77 -8.25 20.27
CA VAL A 41 31.80 -9.72 20.12
C VAL A 41 32.67 -10.17 18.93
N GLY A 42 32.74 -9.38 17.86
CA GLY A 42 33.49 -9.73 16.64
C GLY A 42 34.92 -10.19 16.89
N PRO A 43 35.73 -9.45 17.68
CA PRO A 43 37.11 -9.83 18.00
C PRO A 43 37.23 -11.18 18.72
N TRP A 44 36.29 -11.53 19.60
CA TRP A 44 36.28 -12.82 20.31
C TRP A 44 36.01 -14.00 19.39
N VAL A 45 35.36 -13.73 18.27
CA VAL A 45 34.90 -14.71 17.30
C VAL A 45 35.83 -14.75 16.07
N GLY A 46 36.91 -13.96 16.09
CA GLY A 46 37.92 -13.91 15.01
C GLY A 46 37.46 -13.17 13.75
N ILE A 47 36.41 -12.35 13.84
CA ILE A 47 35.85 -11.61 12.70
C ILE A 47 36.13 -10.11 12.88
N PRO A 48 36.70 -9.42 11.87
CA PRO A 48 36.87 -7.97 11.90
C PRO A 48 35.54 -7.27 12.18
N SER A 49 35.54 -6.28 13.07
CA SER A 49 34.31 -5.61 13.53
C SER A 49 33.46 -5.07 12.38
N VAL A 50 34.08 -4.55 11.31
CA VAL A 50 33.38 -4.03 10.13
C VAL A 50 32.64 -5.15 9.39
N ALA A 51 33.30 -6.29 9.13
CA ALA A 51 32.66 -7.44 8.49
C ALA A 51 31.53 -8.00 9.36
N ALA A 52 31.73 -8.03 10.68
CA ALA A 52 30.71 -8.44 11.63
C ALA A 52 29.49 -7.50 11.61
N MET A 53 29.71 -6.19 11.53
CA MET A 53 28.65 -5.18 11.39
C MET A 53 27.88 -5.32 10.07
N LEU A 54 28.56 -5.65 8.95
CA LEU A 54 27.91 -5.85 7.65
C LEU A 54 27.00 -7.09 7.65
N ILE A 55 27.52 -8.23 8.10
CA ILE A 55 26.73 -9.48 8.18
C ILE A 55 25.58 -9.30 9.18
N GLY A 56 25.89 -8.85 10.39
CA GLY A 56 24.90 -8.63 11.44
C GLY A 56 23.84 -7.61 11.03
N GLY A 57 24.25 -6.51 10.40
CA GLY A 57 23.35 -5.48 9.87
C GLY A 57 22.41 -6.02 8.79
N SER A 58 22.90 -6.92 7.92
CA SER A 58 22.05 -7.60 6.92
C SER A 58 20.99 -8.48 7.58
N VAL A 59 21.36 -9.25 8.60
CA VAL A 59 20.43 -10.07 9.41
C VAL A 59 19.43 -9.16 10.14
N GLY A 60 19.89 -8.03 10.68
CA GLY A 60 19.07 -7.01 11.30
C GLY A 60 18.00 -6.44 10.38
N LEU A 61 18.39 -6.07 9.16
CA LEU A 61 17.49 -5.52 8.14
C LEU A 61 16.43 -6.54 7.72
N GLN A 62 16.85 -7.76 7.38
CA GLN A 62 15.94 -8.82 6.95
C GLN A 62 15.02 -9.29 8.08
N GLY A 63 15.58 -9.40 9.29
CA GLY A 63 14.86 -9.75 10.50
C GLY A 63 13.78 -8.73 10.85
N SER A 64 14.01 -7.45 10.57
CA SER A 64 13.03 -6.38 10.81
C SER A 64 11.82 -6.45 9.90
N PHE A 65 12.02 -6.83 8.62
CA PHE A 65 10.92 -7.15 7.70
C PHE A 65 10.18 -8.43 8.11
N ALA A 66 10.90 -9.46 8.56
CA ALA A 66 10.33 -10.69 9.06
C ALA A 66 9.56 -10.52 10.38
N ALA A 67 9.92 -9.55 11.22
CA ALA A 67 9.20 -9.22 12.43
C ALA A 67 7.92 -8.39 12.18
N SER A 68 7.87 -7.64 11.07
CA SER A 68 6.81 -6.67 10.80
C SER A 68 5.43 -7.31 10.68
N GLY A 69 4.44 -6.71 11.38
CA GLY A 69 3.04 -7.10 11.33
C GLY A 69 2.73 -8.42 12.02
N ARG A 70 3.64 -8.96 12.85
CA ARG A 70 3.47 -10.24 13.54
C ARG A 70 3.43 -10.03 15.05
N PRO A 71 2.60 -10.80 15.78
CA PRO A 71 2.66 -10.79 17.24
C PRO A 71 4.01 -11.37 17.72
N PRO A 72 4.48 -10.99 18.93
CA PRO A 72 5.80 -11.38 19.43
C PRO A 72 6.11 -12.88 19.34
N ARG A 73 5.12 -13.74 19.63
CA ARG A 73 5.27 -15.21 19.52
C ARG A 73 5.61 -15.68 18.11
N ASP A 74 5.01 -15.08 17.09
CA ASP A 74 5.23 -15.45 15.69
C ASP A 74 6.51 -14.84 15.14
N VAL A 75 6.94 -13.69 15.67
CA VAL A 75 8.28 -13.13 15.42
C VAL A 75 9.34 -14.14 15.85
N VAL A 76 9.29 -14.62 17.09
CA VAL A 76 10.24 -15.62 17.60
C VAL A 76 10.20 -16.90 16.76
N ARG A 77 9.01 -17.44 16.48
CA ARG A 77 8.83 -18.67 15.70
C ARG A 77 9.43 -18.59 14.29
N VAL A 78 9.41 -17.41 13.66
CA VAL A 78 10.01 -17.20 12.34
C VAL A 78 11.51 -16.98 12.44
N LEU A 79 11.96 -16.14 13.38
CA LEU A 79 13.36 -15.74 13.48
C LEU A 79 14.26 -16.85 14.04
N VAL A 80 13.75 -17.80 14.84
CA VAL A 80 14.56 -18.90 15.39
C VAL A 80 15.23 -19.75 14.30
N TRP A 81 14.66 -19.79 13.09
CA TRP A 81 15.22 -20.53 11.95
C TRP A 81 16.25 -19.74 11.14
N PHE A 82 16.46 -18.45 11.44
CA PHE A 82 17.41 -17.61 10.69
C PHE A 82 18.83 -18.16 10.67
N PRO A 83 19.42 -18.60 11.80
CA PRO A 83 20.77 -19.15 11.80
C PRO A 83 20.91 -20.38 10.91
N LEU A 84 19.91 -21.27 10.92
CA LEU A 84 19.91 -22.48 10.08
C LEU A 84 19.86 -22.11 8.58
N VAL A 85 18.99 -21.18 8.22
CA VAL A 85 18.84 -20.73 6.83
C VAL A 85 20.08 -19.96 6.36
N ALA A 86 20.67 -19.14 7.22
CA ALA A 86 21.92 -18.45 6.93
C ALA A 86 23.07 -19.44 6.74
N ALA A 87 23.15 -20.49 7.57
CA ALA A 87 24.13 -21.56 7.41
C ALA A 87 23.98 -22.29 6.08
N ALA A 88 22.75 -22.57 5.65
CA ALA A 88 22.48 -23.21 4.36
C ALA A 88 22.98 -22.38 3.16
N GLY A 89 23.05 -21.06 3.29
CA GLY A 89 23.65 -20.16 2.29
C GLY A 89 25.16 -19.98 2.46
N ALA A 90 25.65 -19.81 3.69
CA ALA A 90 27.06 -19.53 3.98
C ALA A 90 27.97 -20.74 3.78
N VAL A 91 27.52 -21.96 4.10
CA VAL A 91 28.34 -23.19 3.97
C VAL A 91 28.78 -23.43 2.50
N PRO A 92 27.89 -23.41 1.49
CA PRO A 92 28.31 -23.55 0.10
C PRO A 92 29.25 -22.42 -0.35
N ALA A 93 29.04 -21.19 0.11
CA ALA A 93 29.92 -20.06 -0.22
C ALA A 93 31.34 -20.28 0.32
N ALA A 94 31.48 -20.72 1.56
CA ALA A 94 32.78 -21.00 2.18
C ALA A 94 33.49 -22.19 1.53
N LEU A 95 32.76 -23.26 1.19
CA LEU A 95 33.30 -24.46 0.52
C LEU A 95 33.84 -24.16 -0.87
N LEU A 96 33.14 -23.30 -1.62
CA LEU A 96 33.47 -22.97 -3.00
C LEU A 96 34.37 -21.74 -3.12
N SER A 97 34.95 -21.27 -2.00
CA SER A 97 35.77 -20.04 -1.92
C SER A 97 36.92 -19.99 -2.94
N SER A 98 37.42 -21.15 -3.38
CA SER A 98 38.53 -21.28 -4.34
C SER A 98 38.11 -21.19 -5.82
N ASP A 99 36.85 -21.47 -6.17
CA ASP A 99 36.39 -21.63 -7.55
C ASP A 99 35.45 -20.51 -7.99
N HIS A 100 36.03 -19.39 -8.44
CA HIS A 100 35.26 -18.20 -8.84
C HIS A 100 34.12 -18.49 -9.85
N PRO A 101 34.32 -19.26 -10.95
CA PRO A 101 33.24 -19.53 -11.89
C PRO A 101 32.06 -20.29 -11.25
N VAL A 102 32.36 -21.23 -10.35
CA VAL A 102 31.33 -22.02 -9.66
C VAL A 102 30.57 -21.13 -8.67
N GLN A 103 31.25 -20.22 -7.98
CA GLN A 103 30.59 -19.25 -7.11
C GLN A 103 29.62 -18.37 -7.87
N VAL A 104 30.05 -17.85 -9.02
CA VAL A 104 29.26 -16.95 -9.87
C VAL A 104 27.98 -17.66 -10.37
N ILE A 105 28.11 -18.91 -10.82
CA ILE A 105 26.97 -19.73 -11.24
C ILE A 105 26.03 -20.00 -10.06
N LEU A 106 26.57 -20.45 -8.92
CA LEU A 106 25.77 -20.78 -7.75
C LEU A 106 25.06 -19.54 -7.18
N PHE A 107 25.69 -18.37 -7.25
CA PHE A 107 25.10 -17.10 -6.85
C PHE A 107 23.83 -16.78 -7.65
N ALA A 108 23.87 -16.97 -8.97
CA ALA A 108 22.71 -16.81 -9.85
C ALA A 108 21.64 -17.90 -9.59
N VAL A 109 22.05 -19.16 -9.41
CA VAL A 109 21.12 -20.28 -9.13
C VAL A 109 20.38 -20.08 -7.81
N LEU A 110 21.08 -19.71 -6.74
CA LEU A 110 20.48 -19.44 -5.44
C LEU A 110 19.53 -18.24 -5.50
N LEU A 111 19.82 -17.25 -6.34
CA LEU A 111 18.90 -16.13 -6.58
C LEU A 111 17.58 -16.61 -7.20
N VAL A 112 17.67 -17.42 -8.26
CA VAL A 112 16.50 -17.99 -8.94
C VAL A 112 15.70 -18.86 -7.97
N LEU A 113 16.37 -19.68 -7.16
CA LEU A 113 15.74 -20.49 -6.12
C LEU A 113 15.04 -19.60 -5.09
N ALA A 114 15.67 -18.51 -4.64
CA ALA A 114 15.09 -17.55 -3.70
C ALA A 114 13.84 -16.87 -4.27
N VAL A 115 13.78 -16.63 -5.59
CA VAL A 115 12.59 -16.13 -6.28
C VAL A 115 11.52 -17.22 -6.41
N PHE A 116 11.92 -18.45 -6.73
CA PHE A 116 11.03 -19.59 -6.91
C PHE A 116 10.27 -19.93 -5.62
N VAL A 117 10.95 -19.95 -4.47
CA VAL A 117 10.32 -20.30 -3.19
C VAL A 117 9.29 -19.28 -2.72
N ARG A 118 9.24 -18.08 -3.31
CA ARG A 118 8.19 -17.07 -3.03
C ARG A 118 6.78 -17.62 -3.27
N ARG A 119 6.63 -18.64 -4.13
CA ARG A 119 5.35 -19.32 -4.38
C ARG A 119 4.75 -20.00 -3.14
N PHE A 120 5.58 -20.35 -2.16
CA PHE A 120 5.15 -21.00 -0.91
C PHE A 120 4.78 -20.00 0.19
N GLY A 121 4.68 -18.71 -0.15
CA GLY A 121 4.21 -17.65 0.74
C GLY A 121 5.32 -16.80 1.35
N LEU A 122 4.92 -15.87 2.22
CA LEU A 122 5.79 -14.81 2.72
C LEU A 122 6.98 -15.33 3.54
N ARG A 123 6.81 -16.41 4.32
CA ARG A 123 7.89 -17.02 5.11
C ARG A 123 8.99 -17.59 4.20
N ALA A 124 8.59 -18.33 3.17
CA ALA A 124 9.52 -18.91 2.20
C ALA A 124 10.27 -17.83 1.42
N GLN A 125 9.60 -16.73 1.04
CA GLN A 125 10.27 -15.56 0.45
C GLN A 125 11.37 -15.00 1.36
N MET A 126 11.09 -14.84 2.66
CA MET A 126 12.07 -14.32 3.62
C MET A 126 13.26 -15.25 3.77
N TYR A 127 13.03 -16.56 3.94
CA TYR A 127 14.11 -17.54 4.08
C TYR A 127 14.94 -17.68 2.81
N GLY A 128 14.31 -17.71 1.62
CA GLY A 128 15.03 -17.75 0.35
C GLY A 128 15.95 -16.54 0.19
N MET A 129 15.44 -15.33 0.47
CA MET A 129 16.24 -14.11 0.40
C MET A 129 17.36 -14.09 1.46
N LEU A 130 17.08 -14.54 2.68
CA LEU A 130 18.08 -14.62 3.76
C LEU A 130 19.22 -15.58 3.39
N GLY A 131 18.91 -16.78 2.90
CA GLY A 131 19.91 -17.76 2.47
C GLY A 131 20.77 -17.23 1.33
N TRP A 132 20.15 -16.55 0.36
CA TRP A 132 20.88 -15.90 -0.73
C TRP A 132 21.80 -14.76 -0.25
N PHE A 133 21.34 -13.91 0.67
CA PHE A 133 22.20 -12.86 1.26
C PHE A 133 23.31 -13.45 2.14
N ALA A 134 23.05 -14.55 2.85
CA ALA A 134 24.08 -15.22 3.64
C ALA A 134 25.19 -15.79 2.72
N TYR A 135 24.82 -16.38 1.58
CA TYR A 135 25.77 -16.76 0.54
C TYR A 135 26.55 -15.55 0.03
N PHE A 136 25.83 -14.48 -0.37
CA PHE A 136 26.41 -13.24 -0.88
C PHE A 136 27.49 -12.68 0.04
N PHE A 137 27.15 -12.44 1.30
CA PHE A 137 28.06 -11.80 2.24
C PHE A 137 29.25 -12.69 2.56
N THR A 138 29.07 -14.01 2.68
CA THR A 138 30.17 -14.96 2.90
C THR A 138 31.15 -14.97 1.73
N SER A 139 30.65 -15.01 0.49
CA SER A 139 31.47 -14.92 -0.72
C SER A 139 32.15 -13.55 -0.85
N PHE A 140 31.43 -12.46 -0.56
CA PHE A 140 31.93 -11.09 -0.66
C PHE A 140 33.10 -10.81 0.30
N THR A 141 33.02 -11.31 1.53
CA THR A 141 34.08 -11.15 2.53
C THR A 141 35.23 -12.15 2.36
N GLY A 142 35.07 -13.16 1.50
CA GLY A 142 36.07 -14.22 1.31
C GLY A 142 36.22 -15.16 2.50
N PHE A 143 35.15 -15.41 3.26
CA PHE A 143 35.23 -16.27 4.44
C PHE A 143 35.42 -17.74 4.07
N THR A 144 36.37 -18.39 4.73
CA THR A 144 36.68 -19.81 4.57
C THR A 144 36.00 -20.65 5.65
N LEU A 145 36.10 -21.98 5.53
CA LEU A 145 35.56 -22.94 6.49
C LEU A 145 36.02 -22.68 7.94
N ASP A 146 37.23 -22.15 8.13
CA ASP A 146 37.79 -21.87 9.46
C ASP A 146 37.06 -20.73 10.17
N THR A 147 36.59 -19.75 9.40
CA THR A 147 35.86 -18.57 9.92
C THR A 147 34.35 -18.79 10.03
N LEU A 148 33.85 -19.90 9.46
CA LEU A 148 32.43 -20.21 9.39
C LEU A 148 31.77 -20.39 10.77
N PRO A 149 32.36 -21.11 11.77
CA PRO A 149 31.75 -21.23 13.09
C PRO A 149 31.54 -19.86 13.73
N GLY A 150 32.49 -18.95 13.54
CA GLY A 150 32.39 -17.60 14.05
C GLY A 150 31.30 -16.78 13.36
N LEU A 151 31.16 -16.92 12.04
CA LEU A 151 30.10 -16.26 11.28
C LEU A 151 28.72 -16.74 11.77
N LEU A 152 28.55 -18.03 11.99
CA LEU A 152 27.31 -18.60 12.48
C LEU A 152 26.99 -18.14 13.91
N ALA A 153 27.99 -18.09 14.79
CA ALA A 153 27.82 -17.54 16.14
C ALA A 153 27.36 -16.08 16.09
N LEU A 154 27.95 -15.26 15.21
CA LEU A 154 27.52 -13.88 15.00
C LEU A 154 26.08 -13.78 14.48
N VAL A 155 25.68 -14.65 13.54
CA VAL A 155 24.29 -14.68 13.04
C VAL A 155 23.30 -15.05 14.15
N VAL A 156 23.66 -15.98 15.04
CA VAL A 156 22.83 -16.32 16.21
C VAL A 156 22.66 -15.11 17.12
N VAL A 157 23.76 -14.42 17.45
CA VAL A 157 23.73 -13.20 18.27
C VAL A 157 22.90 -12.09 17.60
N ALA A 158 23.09 -11.87 16.31
CA ALA A 158 22.33 -10.89 15.53
C ALA A 158 20.83 -11.25 15.52
N THR A 159 20.48 -12.52 15.34
CA THR A 159 19.10 -13.01 15.41
C THR A 159 18.48 -12.75 16.79
N GLY A 160 19.23 -13.01 17.87
CA GLY A 160 18.82 -12.68 19.23
C GLY A 160 18.55 -11.19 19.43
N CYS A 161 19.39 -10.32 18.88
CA CYS A 161 19.18 -8.87 18.90
C CYS A 161 17.91 -8.46 18.15
N VAL A 162 17.65 -9.05 16.96
CA VAL A 162 16.40 -8.79 16.22
C VAL A 162 15.18 -9.25 17.01
N ILE A 163 15.25 -10.43 17.64
CA ILE A 163 14.15 -10.93 18.49
C ILE A 163 13.93 -9.97 19.67
N LEU A 164 14.98 -9.52 20.35
CA LEU A 164 14.88 -8.56 21.45
C LEU A 164 14.21 -7.27 20.98
N VAL A 165 14.67 -6.70 19.87
CA VAL A 165 14.13 -5.43 19.36
C VAL A 165 12.70 -5.60 18.83
N GLY A 166 12.41 -6.67 18.10
CA GLY A 166 11.12 -6.89 17.43
C GLY A 166 10.02 -7.50 18.29
N ALA A 167 10.37 -8.30 19.31
CA ALA A 167 9.42 -8.97 20.18
C ALA A 167 9.31 -8.32 21.57
N VAL A 168 10.34 -7.62 22.05
CA VAL A 168 10.37 -7.03 23.41
C VAL A 168 10.36 -5.51 23.39
N LEU A 169 11.28 -4.86 22.68
CA LEU A 169 11.40 -3.38 22.70
C LEU A 169 10.33 -2.67 21.85
N PHE A 170 10.10 -3.16 20.63
CA PHE A 170 9.13 -2.61 19.68
C PHE A 170 8.14 -3.68 19.16
N PRO A 171 7.37 -4.33 20.05
CA PRO A 171 6.41 -5.36 19.66
C PRO A 171 5.28 -4.76 18.82
N ASP A 172 4.97 -5.41 17.70
CA ASP A 172 3.75 -5.10 16.97
C ASP A 172 2.55 -5.67 17.74
N ARG A 173 1.65 -4.77 18.14
CA ARG A 173 0.35 -5.10 18.75
C ARG A 173 -0.73 -4.90 17.67
N PRO A 174 -1.26 -5.99 17.06
CA PRO A 174 -2.24 -5.87 15.98
C PRO A 174 -3.47 -5.04 16.39
N ALA A 175 -3.96 -5.20 17.62
CA ALA A 175 -5.03 -4.38 18.18
C ALA A 175 -4.73 -2.87 18.16
N ALA A 176 -3.50 -2.47 18.53
CA ALA A 176 -3.11 -1.06 18.50
C ALA A 176 -3.00 -0.51 17.08
N VAL A 177 -2.60 -1.35 16.11
CA VAL A 177 -2.56 -0.98 14.69
C VAL A 177 -3.98 -0.79 14.16
N TYR A 178 -4.91 -1.68 14.48
CA TYR A 178 -6.32 -1.55 14.13
C TYR A 178 -6.94 -0.27 14.72
N THR A 179 -6.74 0.00 16.02
CA THR A 179 -7.23 1.24 16.65
C THR A 179 -6.67 2.48 15.96
N ALA A 180 -5.40 2.45 15.56
CA ALA A 180 -4.80 3.56 14.86
C ALA A 180 -5.29 3.70 13.40
N ALA A 181 -5.59 2.60 12.71
CA ALA A 181 -6.25 2.61 11.40
C ALA A 181 -7.67 3.20 11.50
N ARG A 182 -8.44 2.84 12.54
CA ARG A 182 -9.75 3.46 12.83
C ARG A 182 -9.64 4.95 13.11
N ARG A 183 -8.65 5.37 13.92
CA ARG A 183 -8.41 6.81 14.15
C ARG A 183 -8.09 7.54 12.86
N ALA A 184 -7.25 6.97 12.01
CA ALA A 184 -6.94 7.56 10.71
C ALA A 184 -8.19 7.65 9.80
N PHE A 185 -9.12 6.70 9.89
CA PHE A 185 -10.41 6.80 9.20
C PHE A 185 -11.21 8.00 9.70
N THR A 186 -11.37 8.16 11.02
CA THR A 186 -12.05 9.32 11.62
C THR A 186 -11.35 10.64 11.25
N ASP A 187 -10.02 10.69 11.29
CA ASP A 187 -9.24 11.87 10.88
C ASP A 187 -9.49 12.23 9.41
N ARG A 188 -9.65 11.23 8.53
CA ARG A 188 -9.97 11.45 7.11
C ARG A 188 -11.38 11.97 6.90
N VAL A 189 -12.35 11.51 7.69
CA VAL A 189 -13.71 12.08 7.71
C VAL A 189 -13.65 13.57 8.08
N THR A 190 -12.91 13.92 9.13
CA THR A 190 -12.72 15.32 9.56
C THR A 190 -12.07 16.18 8.47
N VAL A 191 -11.08 15.64 7.73
CA VAL A 191 -10.47 16.32 6.58
C VAL A 191 -11.47 16.54 5.45
N LEU A 192 -12.35 15.56 5.17
CA LEU A 192 -13.40 15.71 4.16
C LEU A 192 -14.41 16.79 4.57
N ILE A 193 -14.86 16.78 5.82
CA ILE A 193 -15.81 17.78 6.35
C ILE A 193 -15.20 19.19 6.36
N SER A 194 -13.93 19.34 6.74
CA SER A 194 -13.24 20.64 6.67
C SER A 194 -13.05 21.12 5.22
N THR A 195 -12.78 20.21 4.28
CA THR A 195 -12.74 20.55 2.85
C THR A 195 -14.12 20.99 2.36
N ALA A 196 -15.20 20.33 2.80
CA ALA A 196 -16.56 20.76 2.51
C ALA A 196 -16.86 22.15 3.08
N ALA A 197 -16.43 22.45 4.31
CA ALA A 197 -16.57 23.78 4.92
C ALA A 197 -15.85 24.89 4.12
N ASP A 198 -14.67 24.57 3.56
CA ASP A 198 -13.91 25.48 2.71
C ASP A 198 -14.63 25.77 1.38
N VAL A 199 -15.27 24.75 0.78
CA VAL A 199 -16.08 24.92 -0.44
C VAL A 199 -17.32 25.77 -0.16
N VAL A 200 -18.09 25.43 0.89
CA VAL A 200 -19.29 26.21 1.28
C VAL A 200 -18.93 27.66 1.62
N GLY A 201 -17.81 27.86 2.32
CA GLY A 201 -17.32 29.19 2.71
C GLY A 201 -16.70 30.00 1.58
N GLY A 202 -16.58 29.46 0.37
CA GLY A 202 -15.98 30.15 -0.78
C GLY A 202 -14.48 30.42 -0.66
N SER A 203 -13.76 29.70 0.22
CA SER A 203 -12.31 29.88 0.40
C SER A 203 -11.48 29.25 -0.72
N VAL A 204 -12.11 28.42 -1.56
CA VAL A 204 -11.52 27.72 -2.70
C VAL A 204 -12.43 27.89 -3.91
N THR A 205 -11.87 28.01 -5.11
CA THR A 205 -12.65 28.03 -6.36
C THR A 205 -13.41 26.72 -6.55
N THR A 206 -14.63 26.76 -7.10
CA THR A 206 -15.52 25.60 -7.26
C THR A 206 -14.81 24.37 -7.85
N GLY A 207 -14.08 24.53 -8.96
CA GLY A 207 -13.40 23.41 -9.61
C GLY A 207 -12.24 22.81 -8.79
N ASP A 208 -11.54 23.59 -7.99
CA ASP A 208 -10.52 23.07 -7.07
C ASP A 208 -11.14 22.45 -5.81
N GLY A 209 -12.27 22.98 -5.36
CA GLY A 209 -13.09 22.43 -4.28
C GLY A 209 -13.56 21.00 -4.59
N GLU A 210 -14.18 20.82 -5.76
CA GLU A 210 -14.61 19.52 -6.28
C GLU A 210 -13.47 18.51 -6.34
N ARG A 211 -12.32 18.90 -6.90
CA ARG A 211 -11.14 18.04 -6.99
C ARG A 211 -10.63 17.62 -5.62
N ARG A 212 -10.61 18.54 -4.65
CA ARG A 212 -10.17 18.26 -3.27
C ARG A 212 -11.14 17.35 -2.54
N LEU A 213 -12.45 17.57 -2.66
CA LEU A 213 -13.48 16.70 -2.08
C LEU A 213 -13.40 15.29 -2.67
N HIS A 214 -13.28 15.17 -3.98
CA HIS A 214 -13.12 13.89 -4.65
C HIS A 214 -11.84 13.16 -4.20
N ALA A 215 -10.72 13.87 -4.10
CA ALA A 215 -9.47 13.30 -3.59
C ALA A 215 -9.57 12.90 -2.10
N ALA A 216 -10.35 13.62 -1.29
CA ALA A 216 -10.60 13.28 0.10
C ALA A 216 -11.45 11.99 0.22
N GLY A 217 -12.50 11.86 -0.60
CA GLY A 217 -13.35 10.65 -0.68
C GLY A 217 -12.57 9.41 -1.08
N LEU A 218 -11.73 9.48 -2.13
CA LEU A 218 -10.87 8.37 -2.53
C LEU A 218 -9.92 7.91 -1.41
N ARG A 219 -9.35 8.85 -0.64
CA ARG A 219 -8.49 8.53 0.50
C ARG A 219 -9.27 7.94 1.68
N LEU A 220 -10.54 8.32 1.85
CA LEU A 220 -11.41 7.75 2.87
C LEU A 220 -11.67 6.26 2.58
N VAL A 221 -12.01 5.93 1.32
CA VAL A 221 -12.20 4.54 0.85
C VAL A 221 -10.91 3.73 0.99
N GLU A 222 -9.75 4.31 0.68
CA GLU A 222 -8.47 3.63 0.86
C GLU A 222 -8.23 3.23 2.33
N VAL A 223 -8.48 4.14 3.28
CA VAL A 223 -8.27 3.85 4.71
C VAL A 223 -9.33 2.87 5.24
N SER A 224 -10.58 2.94 4.77
CA SER A 224 -11.61 1.99 5.20
C SER A 224 -11.33 0.56 4.75
N LEU A 225 -10.83 0.36 3.52
CA LEU A 225 -10.37 -0.94 3.04
C LEU A 225 -9.18 -1.47 3.85
N ILE A 226 -8.29 -0.57 4.34
CA ILE A 226 -7.22 -0.96 5.27
C ILE A 226 -7.81 -1.44 6.60
N VAL A 227 -8.77 -0.70 7.17
CA VAL A 227 -9.47 -1.10 8.41
C VAL A 227 -10.12 -2.46 8.23
N GLU A 228 -10.82 -2.69 7.12
CA GLU A 228 -11.46 -3.95 6.80
C GLU A 228 -10.45 -5.10 6.61
N GLY A 229 -9.34 -4.84 5.94
CA GLY A 229 -8.28 -5.84 5.77
C GLY A 229 -7.63 -6.27 7.09
N TYR A 230 -7.65 -5.41 8.12
CA TYR A 230 -7.27 -5.78 9.48
C TYR A 230 -8.35 -6.61 10.19
N LEU A 231 -9.63 -6.40 9.92
CA LEU A 231 -10.72 -7.21 10.49
C LEU A 231 -10.61 -8.70 10.11
N SER A 232 -10.00 -9.01 8.96
CA SER A 232 -9.71 -10.39 8.54
C SER A 232 -8.48 -11.03 9.19
N GLN A 233 -7.68 -10.26 9.94
CA GLN A 233 -6.49 -10.78 10.59
C GLN A 233 -6.80 -11.27 12.01
N PRO A 234 -6.44 -12.51 12.37
CA PRO A 234 -6.63 -13.00 13.73
C PRO A 234 -5.92 -12.12 14.78
N GLY A 235 -6.64 -11.73 15.84
CA GLY A 235 -6.09 -10.95 16.96
C GLY A 235 -5.94 -9.45 16.70
N SER A 236 -6.52 -8.92 15.62
CA SER A 236 -6.56 -7.48 15.31
C SER A 236 -7.62 -6.71 16.12
N LEU A 237 -8.67 -7.38 16.60
CA LEU A 237 -9.68 -6.77 17.45
C LEU A 237 -9.18 -6.68 18.89
N PRO A 238 -9.35 -5.52 19.57
CA PRO A 238 -9.07 -5.41 20.99
C PRO A 238 -9.88 -6.43 21.81
N GLU A 239 -9.26 -7.01 22.84
CA GLU A 239 -9.94 -7.89 23.79
C GLU A 239 -11.13 -7.14 24.42
N GLY A 240 -12.31 -7.76 24.42
CA GLY A 240 -13.55 -7.15 24.91
C GLY A 240 -14.35 -6.35 23.88
N THR A 241 -13.93 -6.32 22.60
CA THR A 241 -14.78 -5.77 21.53
C THR A 241 -15.99 -6.68 21.33
N ALA A 242 -17.15 -6.25 21.83
CA ALA A 242 -18.41 -6.97 21.69
C ALA A 242 -19.07 -6.78 20.31
N GLU A 243 -18.57 -5.85 19.50
CA GLU A 243 -19.14 -5.53 18.20
C GLU A 243 -18.84 -6.64 17.16
N SER A 244 -19.87 -7.15 16.49
CA SER A 244 -19.66 -8.11 15.40
C SER A 244 -19.00 -7.42 14.20
N VAL A 245 -18.11 -8.14 13.52
CA VAL A 245 -17.35 -7.59 12.38
C VAL A 245 -18.27 -7.07 11.27
N ALA A 246 -19.44 -7.69 11.10
CA ALA A 246 -20.48 -7.24 10.18
C ALA A 246 -21.03 -5.84 10.50
N VAL A 247 -21.19 -5.50 11.78
CA VAL A 247 -21.65 -4.16 12.20
C VAL A 247 -20.57 -3.12 11.92
N ILE A 248 -19.30 -3.42 12.20
CA ILE A 248 -18.18 -2.53 11.87
C ILE A 248 -18.14 -2.26 10.36
N ARG A 249 -18.24 -3.31 9.53
CA ARG A 249 -18.28 -3.16 8.05
C ARG A 249 -19.43 -2.25 7.62
N ARG A 250 -20.63 -2.49 8.16
CA ARG A 250 -21.83 -1.69 7.85
C ARG A 250 -21.63 -0.23 8.20
N ARG A 251 -21.09 0.09 9.39
CA ARG A 251 -20.83 1.47 9.81
C ARG A 251 -19.79 2.18 8.94
N LEU A 252 -18.72 1.48 8.58
CA LEU A 252 -17.73 2.03 7.65
C LEU A 252 -18.38 2.36 6.29
N LEU A 253 -19.28 1.51 5.81
CA LEU A 253 -20.02 1.75 4.57
C LEU A 253 -21.00 2.92 4.71
N ASP A 254 -21.75 2.98 5.81
CA ASP A 254 -22.70 4.07 6.12
C ASP A 254 -21.97 5.42 6.22
N ALA A 255 -20.77 5.45 6.81
CA ALA A 255 -19.94 6.64 6.90
C ALA A 255 -19.39 7.06 5.52
N GLU A 256 -18.98 6.13 4.67
CA GLU A 256 -18.55 6.46 3.31
C GLU A 256 -19.68 7.00 2.45
N LEU A 257 -20.86 6.38 2.52
CA LEU A 257 -22.04 6.86 1.81
C LEU A 257 -22.41 8.27 2.26
N ALA A 258 -22.47 8.53 3.57
CA ALA A 258 -22.76 9.86 4.08
C ALA A 258 -21.68 10.90 3.72
N ALA A 259 -20.42 10.48 3.57
CA ALA A 259 -19.33 11.35 3.12
C ALA A 259 -19.45 11.70 1.63
N ASP A 260 -19.80 10.74 0.79
CA ASP A 260 -20.07 10.97 -0.63
C ASP A 260 -21.34 11.82 -0.83
N GLU A 261 -22.42 11.55 -0.05
CA GLU A 261 -23.64 12.36 -0.01
C GLU A 261 -23.31 13.82 0.34
N LEU A 262 -22.46 14.05 1.35
CA LEU A 262 -22.05 15.40 1.75
C LEU A 262 -21.23 16.09 0.66
N ALA A 263 -20.29 15.37 0.05
CA ALA A 263 -19.46 15.91 -1.02
C ALA A 263 -20.31 16.29 -2.25
N GLU A 264 -21.28 15.45 -2.62
CA GLU A 264 -22.21 15.73 -3.70
C GLU A 264 -23.12 16.92 -3.38
N ALA A 265 -23.75 16.93 -2.20
CA ALA A 265 -24.63 18.01 -1.78
C ALA A 265 -23.89 19.35 -1.78
N VAL A 266 -22.67 19.39 -1.22
CA VAL A 266 -21.86 20.62 -1.17
C VAL A 266 -21.43 21.10 -2.55
N THR A 267 -21.19 20.18 -3.49
CA THR A 267 -20.85 20.53 -4.88
C THR A 267 -22.07 21.07 -5.64
N GLN A 268 -23.27 20.59 -5.32
CA GLN A 268 -24.52 21.01 -5.96
C GLN A 268 -25.12 22.29 -5.37
N LEU A 269 -24.61 22.76 -4.22
CA LEU A 269 -25.08 24.00 -3.59
C LEU A 269 -25.01 25.16 -4.58
N ARG A 270 -26.17 25.74 -4.87
CA ARG A 270 -26.27 26.96 -5.67
C ARG A 270 -25.88 28.14 -4.79
N HIS A 271 -24.74 28.76 -5.09
CA HIS A 271 -24.31 29.96 -4.36
C HIS A 271 -25.11 31.21 -4.75
N ASP A 272 -25.73 31.20 -5.93
CA ASP A 272 -26.52 32.32 -6.44
C ASP A 272 -27.88 32.39 -5.72
N GLY A 273 -28.07 33.40 -4.87
CA GLY A 273 -29.32 33.65 -4.14
C GLY A 273 -29.35 33.15 -2.69
N MET A 274 -28.33 32.43 -2.22
CA MET A 274 -28.25 31.97 -0.83
C MET A 274 -27.93 33.12 0.14
N PRO A 275 -28.72 33.32 1.21
CA PRO A 275 -28.41 34.31 2.25
C PRO A 275 -27.03 34.04 2.88
N GLU A 276 -26.22 35.08 3.02
CA GLU A 276 -24.87 35.00 3.60
C GLU A 276 -24.87 34.38 5.01
N GLN A 277 -25.94 34.61 5.77
CA GLN A 277 -26.12 34.07 7.11
C GLN A 277 -26.25 32.53 7.11
N VAL A 278 -27.01 31.97 6.16
CA VAL A 278 -27.20 30.51 6.02
C VAL A 278 -25.89 29.86 5.55
N ARG A 279 -25.24 30.46 4.56
CA ARG A 279 -23.94 29.99 4.05
C ARG A 279 -22.88 29.96 5.15
N THR A 280 -22.77 31.05 5.91
CA THR A 280 -21.80 31.16 7.01
C THR A 280 -22.12 30.17 8.13
N ALA A 281 -23.40 30.02 8.49
CA ALA A 281 -23.82 29.07 9.52
C ALA A 281 -23.49 27.61 9.14
N LEU A 282 -23.72 27.21 7.88
CA LEU A 282 -23.36 25.88 7.39
C LEU A 282 -21.84 25.69 7.37
N ALA A 283 -21.11 26.64 6.80
CA ALA A 283 -19.65 26.57 6.74
C ALA A 283 -19.02 26.50 8.14
N ASP A 284 -19.52 27.28 9.10
CA ASP A 284 -19.04 27.28 10.47
C ASP A 284 -19.37 25.98 11.20
N ALA A 285 -20.59 25.44 11.04
CA ALA A 285 -20.96 24.16 11.63
C ALA A 285 -20.05 23.03 11.13
N LEU A 286 -19.80 22.96 9.82
CA LEU A 286 -18.88 21.99 9.23
C LEU A 286 -17.43 22.25 9.68
N ARG A 287 -16.99 23.51 9.77
CA ARG A 287 -15.64 23.87 10.22
C ARG A 287 -15.40 23.47 11.67
N VAL A 288 -16.37 23.65 12.55
CA VAL A 288 -16.30 23.23 13.97
C VAL A 288 -16.15 21.71 14.08
N VAL A 289 -16.90 20.94 13.30
CA VAL A 289 -16.71 19.48 13.18
C VAL A 289 -15.31 19.16 12.65
N GLY A 290 -14.88 19.85 11.58
CA GLY A 290 -13.55 19.73 10.98
C GLY A 290 -12.40 20.06 11.93
N GLN A 291 -12.65 20.79 13.01
CA GLN A 291 -11.68 21.07 14.07
C GLN A 291 -11.70 20.03 15.20
N GLY A 292 -12.62 19.06 15.15
CA GLY A 292 -12.73 17.95 16.09
C GLY A 292 -13.78 18.14 17.18
N ASP A 293 -14.54 19.24 17.18
CA ASP A 293 -15.63 19.47 18.14
C ASP A 293 -16.98 18.99 17.57
N VAL A 294 -17.14 17.67 17.56
CA VAL A 294 -18.27 16.98 16.93
C VAL A 294 -19.61 17.33 17.59
N ASP A 295 -19.64 17.46 18.91
CA ASP A 295 -20.89 17.70 19.64
C ASP A 295 -21.40 19.11 19.41
N ARG A 296 -20.52 20.12 19.44
CA ARG A 296 -20.88 21.50 19.11
C ARG A 296 -21.31 21.62 17.65
N GLY A 297 -20.58 20.99 16.73
CA GLY A 297 -20.94 21.00 15.31
C GLY A 297 -22.29 20.32 15.05
N ARG A 298 -22.60 19.22 15.75
CA ARG A 298 -23.90 18.54 15.67
C ARG A 298 -25.04 19.44 16.13
N GLU A 299 -24.84 20.16 17.23
CA GLU A 299 -25.83 21.11 17.74
C GLU A 299 -26.03 22.30 16.79
N GLN A 300 -24.96 22.84 16.20
CA GLN A 300 -25.06 23.92 15.20
C GLN A 300 -25.79 23.47 13.93
N LEU A 301 -25.54 22.26 13.45
CA LEU A 301 -26.29 21.68 12.32
C LEU A 301 -27.78 21.50 12.67
N ARG A 302 -28.09 21.08 13.90
CA ARG A 302 -29.49 20.96 14.38
C ARG A 302 -30.18 22.32 14.44
N GLN A 303 -29.51 23.34 14.97
CA GLN A 303 -30.05 24.70 15.04
C GLN A 303 -30.26 25.32 13.65
N LEU A 304 -29.39 25.01 12.69
CA LEU A 304 -29.56 25.44 11.30
C LEU A 304 -30.80 24.78 10.66
N ASP A 305 -30.96 23.48 10.87
CA ASP A 305 -32.11 22.69 10.40
C ASP A 305 -33.43 23.23 10.98
N ASP A 306 -33.47 23.48 12.30
CA ASP A 306 -34.63 24.05 12.98
C ASP A 306 -35.00 25.44 12.41
N ARG A 307 -34.00 26.32 12.17
CA ARG A 307 -34.23 27.64 11.57
C ARG A 307 -34.76 27.59 10.14
N LEU A 308 -34.24 26.66 9.33
CA LEU A 308 -34.70 26.46 7.96
C LEU A 308 -36.12 25.87 7.93
N ALA A 309 -36.52 25.13 8.98
CA ALA A 309 -37.86 24.58 9.09
C ALA A 309 -38.91 25.61 9.52
N ASP A 310 -38.52 26.61 10.32
CA ASP A 310 -39.43 27.63 10.87
C ASP A 310 -39.71 28.81 9.92
N ASP A 311 -38.83 29.07 8.94
CA ASP A 311 -38.93 30.22 8.03
C ASP A 311 -39.38 29.83 6.61
N HIS A 312 -40.65 30.06 6.30
CA HIS A 312 -41.24 29.75 4.99
C HIS A 312 -40.63 30.54 3.83
N ASP A 313 -40.04 31.72 4.07
CA ASP A 313 -39.38 32.51 3.03
C ASP A 313 -38.06 31.86 2.56
N LEU A 314 -37.58 30.84 3.30
CA LEU A 314 -36.36 30.09 3.00
C LEU A 314 -36.63 28.72 2.35
N ASP A 315 -37.85 28.38 1.93
CA ASP A 315 -38.17 27.04 1.39
C ASP A 315 -37.28 26.63 0.19
N GLU A 316 -36.97 27.56 -0.72
CA GLU A 316 -36.07 27.30 -1.86
C GLU A 316 -34.63 27.04 -1.38
N VAL A 317 -34.14 27.86 -0.45
CA VAL A 317 -32.80 27.73 0.18
C VAL A 317 -32.70 26.45 1.01
N ARG A 318 -33.77 26.08 1.72
CA ARG A 318 -33.88 24.85 2.50
C ARG A 318 -33.71 23.65 1.59
N SER A 319 -34.36 23.64 0.43
CA SER A 319 -34.25 22.52 -0.52
C SER A 319 -32.82 22.29 -1.02
N ASP A 320 -32.03 23.36 -1.12
CA ASP A 320 -30.61 23.30 -1.51
C ASP A 320 -29.69 22.89 -0.34
N VAL A 321 -29.99 23.31 0.90
CA VAL A 321 -29.12 23.13 2.09
C VAL A 321 -29.42 21.84 2.88
N GLU A 322 -30.67 21.42 2.94
CA GLU A 322 -31.13 20.25 3.69
C GLU A 322 -30.36 18.95 3.35
N PRO A 323 -30.00 18.66 2.08
CA PRO A 323 -29.19 17.50 1.75
C PRO A 323 -27.80 17.52 2.41
N ALA A 324 -27.13 18.69 2.42
CA ALA A 324 -25.81 18.85 3.02
C ALA A 324 -25.87 18.69 4.56
N VAL A 325 -26.88 19.29 5.20
CA VAL A 325 -27.11 19.16 6.66
C VAL A 325 -27.40 17.71 7.03
N THR A 326 -28.28 17.04 6.29
CA THR A 326 -28.66 15.64 6.51
C THR A 326 -27.46 14.70 6.35
N ALA A 327 -26.70 14.85 5.27
CA ALA A 327 -25.51 14.05 5.01
C ALA A 327 -24.44 14.25 6.10
N ALA A 328 -24.19 15.49 6.52
CA ALA A 328 -23.28 15.78 7.63
C ALA A 328 -23.73 15.11 8.93
N ARG A 329 -25.02 15.17 9.27
CA ARG A 329 -25.56 14.51 10.47
C ARG A 329 -25.44 12.98 10.40
N ARG A 330 -25.74 12.37 9.25
CA ARG A 330 -25.57 10.92 9.01
C ARG A 330 -24.11 10.51 9.17
N LEU A 331 -23.18 11.29 8.62
CA LEU A 331 -21.74 11.04 8.70
C LEU A 331 -21.25 11.09 10.16
N LEU A 332 -21.69 12.10 10.91
CA LEU A 332 -21.38 12.21 12.34
C LEU A 332 -21.98 11.07 13.17
N ALA A 333 -23.16 10.57 12.81
CA ALA A 333 -23.76 9.43 13.47
C ALA A 333 -23.04 8.11 13.16
N ALA A 334 -22.64 7.90 11.91
CA ALA A 334 -21.94 6.69 11.47
C ALA A 334 -20.52 6.55 12.05
N THR A 335 -19.88 7.68 12.38
CA THR A 335 -18.55 7.73 13.00
C THR A 335 -18.57 7.70 14.53
N ALA A 336 -19.74 7.80 15.17
CA ALA A 336 -19.86 7.75 16.62
C ALA A 336 -19.57 6.33 17.16
N ASP A 337 -18.85 6.25 18.27
CA ASP A 337 -18.59 4.98 18.95
C ASP A 337 -19.90 4.45 19.56
N PRO A 338 -20.19 3.12 19.50
CA PRO A 338 -21.40 2.58 20.09
C PRO A 338 -21.42 2.77 21.60
N LEU A 339 -22.56 3.24 22.13
CA LEU A 339 -22.88 3.15 23.56
C LEU A 339 -23.30 1.73 23.97
N THR A 340 -23.65 0.86 23.01
CA THR A 340 -24.18 -0.48 23.28
C THR A 340 -23.40 -1.59 22.56
N PRO A 341 -22.95 -2.62 23.30
CA PRO A 341 -22.34 -3.81 22.69
C PRO A 341 -23.37 -4.60 21.88
N ALA A 342 -22.99 -5.04 20.68
CA ALA A 342 -23.80 -5.98 19.89
C ALA A 342 -23.61 -7.43 20.41
N PRO A 343 -24.52 -8.36 20.12
CA PRO A 343 -24.28 -9.77 20.43
C PRO A 343 -23.12 -10.31 19.60
N THR A 344 -22.19 -11.00 20.25
CA THR A 344 -21.07 -11.71 19.63
C THR A 344 -21.58 -12.94 18.90
N GLY A 345 -21.68 -12.88 17.57
CA GLY A 345 -21.85 -14.06 16.71
C GLY A 345 -20.49 -14.50 16.18
N ASP A 346 -20.16 -15.78 16.37
CA ASP A 346 -18.95 -16.42 15.86
C ASP A 346 -19.09 -16.65 14.35
N VAL A 347 -18.95 -15.59 13.57
CA VAL A 347 -18.98 -15.66 12.11
C VAL A 347 -17.55 -15.61 11.61
N THR A 348 -17.14 -16.67 10.91
CA THR A 348 -15.93 -16.68 10.09
C THR A 348 -16.00 -15.49 9.12
N PHE A 349 -15.26 -14.42 9.44
CA PHE A 349 -15.31 -13.19 8.67
C PHE A 349 -14.53 -13.35 7.37
N GLU A 350 -15.25 -13.31 6.24
CA GLU A 350 -14.64 -13.16 4.92
C GLU A 350 -14.39 -11.66 4.67
N GLY A 351 -13.11 -11.26 4.57
CA GLY A 351 -12.74 -9.91 4.17
C GLY A 351 -12.82 -9.72 2.67
N ALA A 352 -13.26 -8.53 2.23
CA ALA A 352 -13.20 -8.17 0.81
C ALA A 352 -11.76 -8.03 0.30
N VAL A 353 -10.80 -7.69 1.17
CA VAL A 353 -9.40 -7.46 0.82
C VAL A 353 -8.44 -8.13 1.79
N ALA A 354 -7.49 -8.91 1.25
CA ALA A 354 -6.35 -9.41 2.02
C ALA A 354 -5.18 -8.41 1.95
N LEU A 355 -4.75 -7.90 3.11
CA LEU A 355 -3.60 -6.99 3.17
C LEU A 355 -2.29 -7.72 2.85
N MET A 356 -1.45 -7.07 2.06
CA MET A 356 -0.08 -7.53 1.76
C MET A 356 0.90 -6.73 2.61
N GLY A 357 1.36 -7.34 3.72
CA GLY A 357 2.29 -6.69 4.65
C GLY A 357 1.71 -5.46 5.37
N GLY A 358 0.39 -5.38 5.53
CA GLY A 358 -0.31 -4.26 6.17
C GLY A 358 -0.73 -3.14 5.22
N ASN A 359 -0.71 -3.36 3.90
CA ASN A 359 -1.21 -2.41 2.90
C ASN A 359 -2.11 -3.10 1.87
N LEU A 360 -2.88 -2.31 1.11
CA LEU A 360 -3.69 -2.84 0.01
C LEU A 360 -2.81 -3.42 -1.11
N PRO A 361 -3.25 -4.50 -1.78
CA PRO A 361 -2.51 -5.08 -2.90
C PRO A 361 -2.41 -4.07 -4.07
N SER A 362 -1.21 -3.92 -4.65
CA SER A 362 -0.97 -3.13 -5.87
C SER A 362 -1.57 -3.83 -7.10
N SER A 363 -0.99 -3.63 -8.29
CA SER A 363 -1.38 -4.29 -9.56
C SER A 363 -1.24 -5.82 -9.59
N ALA A 364 -0.92 -6.46 -8.45
CA ALA A 364 -0.65 -7.88 -8.35
C ALA A 364 -1.85 -8.73 -8.80
N ASN A 365 -3.06 -8.35 -8.37
CA ASN A 365 -4.28 -9.08 -8.71
C ASN A 365 -4.58 -8.99 -10.21
N SER A 366 -4.59 -7.78 -10.78
CA SER A 366 -4.76 -7.59 -12.24
C SER A 366 -3.71 -8.34 -13.06
N ALA A 367 -2.47 -8.38 -12.59
CA ALA A 367 -1.41 -9.13 -13.25
C ALA A 367 -1.61 -10.65 -13.14
N LYS A 368 -2.16 -11.17 -12.03
CA LYS A 368 -2.54 -12.59 -11.92
C LYS A 368 -3.63 -12.93 -12.94
N ASP A 369 -4.65 -12.09 -13.09
CA ASP A 369 -5.76 -12.33 -14.01
C ASP A 369 -5.28 -12.37 -15.46
N ILE A 370 -4.43 -11.41 -15.86
CA ILE A 370 -3.81 -11.41 -17.19
C ILE A 370 -2.88 -12.62 -17.38
N ALA A 371 -2.06 -12.96 -16.39
CA ALA A 371 -1.18 -14.12 -16.47
C ALA A 371 -1.97 -15.42 -16.66
N ALA A 372 -3.08 -15.58 -15.94
CA ALA A 372 -3.98 -16.72 -16.06
C ALA A 372 -4.67 -16.76 -17.43
N ALA A 373 -5.10 -15.61 -17.96
CA ALA A 373 -5.71 -15.53 -19.29
C ALA A 373 -4.72 -15.85 -20.43
N GLN A 374 -3.49 -15.36 -20.35
CA GLN A 374 -2.46 -15.61 -21.37
C GLN A 374 -1.95 -17.06 -21.33
N THR A 375 -1.70 -17.58 -20.13
CA THR A 375 -1.09 -18.89 -19.91
C THR A 375 -1.68 -19.56 -18.66
N PRO A 376 -2.84 -20.26 -18.78
CA PRO A 376 -3.55 -20.81 -17.63
C PRO A 376 -2.73 -21.78 -16.77
N ARG A 377 -1.76 -22.47 -17.39
CA ARG A 377 -0.89 -23.45 -16.72
C ARG A 377 0.29 -22.82 -15.96
N LEU A 378 0.60 -21.55 -16.19
CA LEU A 378 1.74 -20.87 -15.56
C LEU A 378 1.26 -19.84 -14.53
N SER A 379 1.56 -20.12 -13.26
CA SER A 379 1.31 -19.14 -12.20
C SER A 379 2.14 -17.86 -12.39
N LEU A 380 1.66 -16.73 -11.87
CA LEU A 380 2.39 -15.46 -11.88
C LEU A 380 3.79 -15.58 -11.25
N ASN A 381 3.92 -16.33 -10.16
CA ASN A 381 5.21 -16.58 -9.50
C ASN A 381 6.16 -17.39 -10.41
N THR A 382 5.63 -18.36 -11.16
CA THR A 382 6.42 -19.13 -12.13
C THR A 382 6.95 -18.22 -13.23
N ARG A 383 6.12 -17.32 -13.77
CA ARG A 383 6.52 -16.33 -14.77
C ARG A 383 7.66 -15.44 -14.26
N MET A 384 7.53 -14.91 -13.04
CA MET A 384 8.57 -14.11 -12.40
C MET A 384 9.86 -14.91 -12.16
N THR A 385 9.73 -16.20 -11.86
CA THR A 385 10.89 -17.08 -11.70
C THR A 385 11.61 -17.29 -13.02
N ILE A 386 10.88 -17.50 -14.13
CA ILE A 386 11.46 -17.62 -15.48
C ILE A 386 12.17 -16.32 -15.87
N GLN A 387 11.54 -15.17 -15.64
CA GLN A 387 12.16 -13.87 -15.88
C GLN A 387 13.44 -13.70 -15.06
N ALA A 388 13.44 -14.04 -13.78
CA ALA A 388 14.63 -14.01 -12.95
C ALA A 388 15.71 -15.00 -13.43
N ALA A 389 15.33 -16.19 -13.89
CA ALA A 389 16.24 -17.22 -14.40
C ALA A 389 16.95 -16.82 -15.68
N ILE A 390 16.34 -15.95 -16.49
CA ILE A 390 16.95 -15.40 -17.70
C ILE A 390 17.73 -14.12 -17.38
N ALA A 391 17.17 -13.23 -16.56
CA ALA A 391 17.80 -11.96 -16.22
C ALA A 391 19.08 -12.12 -15.39
N ALA A 392 19.12 -13.09 -14.48
CA ALA A 392 20.25 -13.26 -13.57
C ALA A 392 21.56 -13.63 -14.30
N PRO A 393 21.62 -14.67 -15.16
CA PRO A 393 22.84 -14.99 -15.90
C PRO A 393 23.30 -13.85 -16.83
N ILE A 394 22.38 -13.19 -17.54
CA ILE A 394 22.70 -12.06 -18.41
C ILE A 394 23.33 -10.92 -17.60
N THR A 395 22.73 -10.58 -16.46
CA THR A 395 23.23 -9.50 -15.61
C THR A 395 24.57 -9.85 -14.98
N VAL A 396 24.77 -11.10 -14.57
CA VAL A 396 26.04 -11.59 -14.04
C VAL A 396 27.13 -11.48 -15.09
N LEU A 397 26.90 -11.98 -16.31
CA LEU A 397 27.87 -11.92 -17.41
C LEU A 397 28.26 -10.47 -17.73
N LEU A 398 27.27 -9.58 -17.91
CA LEU A 398 27.53 -8.18 -18.18
C LEU A 398 28.23 -7.49 -17.00
N GLY A 399 27.85 -7.84 -15.77
CA GLY A 399 28.49 -7.35 -14.55
C GLY A 399 29.95 -7.77 -14.43
N GLU A 400 30.29 -9.02 -14.76
CA GLU A 400 31.68 -9.50 -14.76
C GLU A 400 32.53 -8.79 -15.81
N LEU A 401 31.97 -8.51 -16.99
CA LEU A 401 32.66 -7.75 -18.04
C LEU A 401 32.96 -6.30 -17.61
N ILE A 402 32.15 -5.72 -16.72
CA ILE A 402 32.35 -4.37 -16.20
C ILE A 402 33.34 -4.37 -15.03
N SER A 403 33.13 -5.28 -14.07
CA SER A 403 33.96 -5.40 -12.87
C SER A 403 33.87 -6.83 -12.33
N PRO A 404 34.88 -7.68 -12.61
CA PRO A 404 34.93 -9.06 -12.11
C PRO A 404 34.82 -9.16 -10.58
N SER A 405 35.30 -8.15 -9.87
CA SER A 405 35.24 -8.11 -8.40
C SER A 405 33.91 -7.60 -7.83
N ARG A 406 33.00 -7.05 -8.67
CA ARG A 406 31.81 -6.30 -8.19
C ARG A 406 30.52 -6.54 -8.98
N TYR A 407 30.52 -7.50 -9.90
CA TYR A 407 29.37 -7.91 -10.73
C TYR A 407 28.05 -8.09 -9.97
N TYR A 408 28.12 -8.51 -8.71
CA TYR A 408 26.96 -8.76 -7.85
C TYR A 408 26.06 -7.53 -7.63
N TRP A 409 26.58 -6.31 -7.75
CA TRP A 409 25.76 -5.11 -7.62
C TRP A 409 24.88 -4.85 -8.83
N ALA A 410 25.34 -5.20 -10.03
CA ALA A 410 24.49 -5.20 -11.22
C ALA A 410 23.35 -6.20 -11.00
N LEU A 411 23.67 -7.40 -10.49
CA LEU A 411 22.66 -8.41 -10.19
C LEU A 411 21.67 -7.96 -9.11
N LEU A 412 22.15 -7.33 -8.03
CA LEU A 412 21.30 -6.74 -6.99
C LEU A 412 20.37 -5.66 -7.56
N ALA A 413 20.88 -4.79 -8.42
CA ALA A 413 20.06 -3.78 -9.08
C ALA A 413 18.96 -4.43 -9.92
N CYS A 414 19.29 -5.44 -10.72
CA CYS A 414 18.31 -6.22 -11.49
C CYS A 414 17.24 -6.87 -10.59
N LEU A 415 17.66 -7.59 -9.54
CA LEU A 415 16.75 -8.27 -8.60
C LEU A 415 15.80 -7.28 -7.91
N LEU A 416 16.33 -6.16 -7.42
CA LEU A 416 15.55 -5.18 -6.66
C LEU A 416 14.51 -4.49 -7.56
N VAL A 417 14.84 -4.28 -8.83
CA VAL A 417 13.92 -3.74 -9.85
C VAL A 417 12.80 -4.75 -10.17
N LEU A 418 13.11 -6.05 -10.28
CA LEU A 418 12.12 -7.10 -10.55
C LEU A 418 11.22 -7.45 -9.34
N THR A 419 11.69 -7.19 -8.12
CA THR A 419 10.97 -7.61 -6.91
C THR A 419 9.81 -6.67 -6.59
N GLY A 420 8.59 -7.20 -6.44
CA GLY A 420 7.42 -6.41 -6.03
C GLY A 420 6.83 -5.53 -7.14
N THR A 421 7.13 -5.84 -8.40
CA THR A 421 6.57 -5.23 -9.60
C THR A 421 5.96 -6.31 -10.46
N PHE A 422 4.78 -6.06 -11.03
CA PHE A 422 4.01 -7.06 -11.77
C PHE A 422 3.75 -6.68 -13.23
N THR A 423 3.87 -5.40 -13.58
CA THR A 423 3.71 -4.92 -14.95
C THR A 423 5.00 -4.32 -15.50
N THR A 424 5.12 -4.32 -16.82
CA THR A 424 6.24 -3.68 -17.57
C THR A 424 6.46 -2.22 -17.18
N GLY A 425 5.39 -1.43 -17.02
CA GLY A 425 5.48 -0.03 -16.60
C GLY A 425 5.99 0.14 -15.16
N GLU A 426 5.58 -0.73 -14.23
CA GLU A 426 6.10 -0.71 -12.86
C GLU A 426 7.59 -1.06 -12.80
N VAL A 427 8.03 -2.08 -13.54
CA VAL A 427 9.46 -2.46 -13.65
C VAL A 427 10.28 -1.31 -14.22
N THR A 428 9.78 -0.66 -15.28
CA THR A 428 10.45 0.49 -15.92
C THR A 428 10.56 1.68 -14.97
N ALA A 429 9.45 2.08 -14.35
CA ALA A 429 9.44 3.18 -13.38
C ALA A 429 10.37 2.89 -12.19
N LYS A 430 10.39 1.64 -11.70
CA LYS A 430 11.28 1.23 -10.62
C LYS A 430 12.75 1.21 -11.03
N GLY A 431 13.05 0.81 -12.27
CA GLY A 431 14.38 0.91 -12.87
C GLY A 431 14.90 2.36 -12.93
N ILE A 432 14.07 3.28 -13.42
CA ILE A 432 14.40 4.72 -13.45
C ILE A 432 14.62 5.25 -12.02
N ASN A 433 13.70 4.97 -11.10
CA ASN A 433 13.82 5.36 -9.70
C ASN A 433 15.08 4.79 -9.05
N ARG A 434 15.51 3.57 -9.43
CA ARG A 434 16.76 2.95 -8.95
C ARG A 434 17.97 3.77 -9.40
N VAL A 435 18.04 4.12 -10.68
CA VAL A 435 19.16 4.88 -11.25
C VAL A 435 19.21 6.28 -10.65
N VAL A 436 18.09 7.01 -10.64
CA VAL A 436 18.00 8.37 -10.07
C VAL A 436 18.37 8.37 -8.59
N GLY A 437 17.79 7.46 -7.80
CA GLY A 437 18.09 7.35 -6.37
C GLY A 437 19.56 7.01 -6.13
N THR A 438 20.17 6.15 -6.96
CA THR A 438 21.59 5.80 -6.84
C THR A 438 22.49 6.98 -7.17
N VAL A 439 22.25 7.70 -8.27
CA VAL A 439 23.05 8.88 -8.63
C VAL A 439 22.98 9.95 -7.54
N ALA A 440 21.77 10.27 -7.06
CA ALA A 440 21.59 11.21 -5.96
C ALA A 440 22.26 10.71 -4.66
N GLY A 441 22.15 9.42 -4.37
CA GLY A 441 22.74 8.79 -3.17
C GLY A 441 24.27 8.79 -3.20
N LEU A 442 24.90 8.60 -4.35
CA LEU A 442 26.36 8.71 -4.50
C LEU A 442 26.84 10.16 -4.29
N GLY A 443 26.06 11.14 -4.75
CA GLY A 443 26.32 12.56 -4.44
C GLY A 443 26.24 12.84 -2.94
N ALA A 444 25.19 12.36 -2.27
CA ALA A 444 25.06 12.47 -0.83
C ALA A 444 26.11 11.69 -0.05
N ALA A 445 26.52 10.51 -0.52
CA ALA A 445 27.63 9.73 0.04
C ALA A 445 28.93 10.53 0.03
N THR A 446 29.23 11.18 -1.10
CA THR A 446 30.44 12.00 -1.24
C THR A 446 30.45 13.15 -0.22
N LEU A 447 29.30 13.81 -0.03
CA LEU A 447 29.15 14.84 0.99
C LEU A 447 29.25 14.28 2.41
N ALA A 448 28.57 13.17 2.69
CA ALA A 448 28.55 12.54 4.00
C ALA A 448 29.96 12.12 4.43
N VAL A 449 30.70 11.42 3.57
CA VAL A 449 32.09 11.00 3.80
C VAL A 449 33.02 12.18 4.08
N HIS A 450 32.82 13.30 3.38
CA HIS A 450 33.59 14.52 3.63
C HIS A 450 33.29 15.14 5.01
N ILE A 451 32.03 15.07 5.46
CA ILE A 451 31.59 15.61 6.76
C ILE A 451 31.98 14.68 7.91
N THR A 452 31.83 13.37 7.75
CA THR A 452 32.08 12.37 8.81
C THR A 452 33.59 12.18 9.05
N GLY A 453 34.41 12.36 8.02
CA GLY A 453 35.86 12.20 8.10
C GLY A 453 36.25 10.82 8.60
N THR A 454 37.09 10.76 9.64
CA THR A 454 37.51 9.50 10.30
C THR A 454 36.75 9.21 11.59
N SER A 455 35.73 10.01 11.94
CA SER A 455 34.98 9.83 13.18
C SER A 455 34.04 8.63 13.08
N GLY A 456 34.41 7.52 13.71
CA GLY A 456 33.61 6.28 13.68
C GLY A 456 32.17 6.47 14.16
N TRP A 457 31.95 7.30 15.18
CA TRP A 457 30.61 7.60 15.68
C TRP A 457 29.77 8.45 14.72
N ALA A 458 30.39 9.39 14.00
CA ALA A 458 29.69 10.18 12.97
C ALA A 458 29.25 9.28 11.81
N ILE A 459 30.15 8.39 11.36
CA ILE A 459 29.85 7.39 10.32
C ILE A 459 28.66 6.51 10.75
N VAL A 460 28.72 5.91 11.94
CA VAL A 460 27.62 5.07 12.46
C VAL A 460 26.32 5.87 12.57
N GLY A 461 26.36 7.12 13.01
CA GLY A 461 25.20 8.00 13.06
C GLY A 461 24.55 8.20 11.69
N VAL A 462 25.34 8.52 10.65
CA VAL A 462 24.87 8.66 9.27
C VAL A 462 24.30 7.34 8.76
N MET A 463 24.96 6.21 9.03
CA MET A 463 24.48 4.89 8.63
C MET A 463 23.10 4.59 9.24
N LEU A 464 22.89 4.86 10.54
CA LEU A 464 21.61 4.64 11.21
C LEU A 464 20.50 5.56 10.68
N VAL A 465 20.82 6.82 10.38
CA VAL A 465 19.87 7.74 9.71
C VAL A 465 19.50 7.21 8.32
N CYS A 466 20.47 6.71 7.55
CA CYS A 466 20.21 6.12 6.24
C CYS A 466 19.36 4.85 6.33
N VAL A 467 19.61 3.97 7.30
CA VAL A 467 18.78 2.78 7.55
C VAL A 467 17.36 3.20 7.91
N PHE A 468 17.20 4.17 8.81
CA PHE A 468 15.89 4.70 9.20
C PHE A 468 15.14 5.26 7.99
N LEU A 469 15.74 6.16 7.22
CA LEU A 469 15.13 6.75 6.02
C LEU A 469 14.81 5.69 4.97
N GLY A 470 15.73 4.76 4.72
CA GLY A 470 15.54 3.65 3.79
C GLY A 470 14.32 2.82 4.14
N LEU A 471 14.16 2.43 5.40
CA LEU A 471 13.02 1.65 5.88
C LEU A 471 11.71 2.46 5.93
N TYR A 472 11.78 3.73 6.32
CA TYR A 472 10.61 4.60 6.39
C TYR A 472 10.00 4.84 5.00
N PHE A 473 10.85 5.12 4.00
CA PHE A 473 10.42 5.39 2.63
C PHE A 473 10.31 4.14 1.75
N PHE A 474 10.67 2.95 2.26
CA PHE A 474 10.67 1.67 1.54
C PHE A 474 9.38 1.43 0.72
N ARG A 475 8.23 1.83 1.27
CA ARG A 475 6.90 1.63 0.65
C ARG A 475 6.33 2.85 -0.07
N VAL A 476 6.97 4.01 0.07
CA VAL A 476 6.44 5.30 -0.41
C VAL A 476 7.19 5.76 -1.65
N SER A 477 8.52 5.78 -1.57
CA SER A 477 9.38 6.21 -2.67
C SER A 477 10.59 5.31 -2.75
N TYR A 478 10.59 4.47 -3.77
CA TYR A 478 11.72 3.60 -4.07
C TYR A 478 12.99 4.39 -4.40
N ALA A 479 12.86 5.59 -4.98
CA ALA A 479 14.00 6.46 -5.26
C ALA A 479 14.67 6.97 -3.97
N VAL A 480 13.88 7.42 -2.98
CA VAL A 480 14.39 7.88 -1.68
C VAL A 480 15.00 6.71 -0.89
N MET A 481 14.38 5.53 -0.94
CA MET A 481 14.94 4.31 -0.36
C MET A 481 16.29 3.95 -1.01
N ALA A 482 16.36 3.96 -2.35
CA ALA A 482 17.59 3.70 -3.08
C ALA A 482 18.68 4.74 -2.79
N PHE A 483 18.31 6.02 -2.68
CA PHE A 483 19.18 7.09 -2.22
C PHE A 483 19.80 6.78 -0.86
N ALA A 484 18.97 6.51 0.16
CA ALA A 484 19.45 6.27 1.51
C ALA A 484 20.35 5.03 1.60
N VAL A 485 19.99 3.94 0.93
CA VAL A 485 20.81 2.71 0.89
C VAL A 485 22.13 2.94 0.16
N THR A 486 22.15 3.73 -0.91
CA THR A 486 23.39 4.05 -1.63
C THR A 486 24.29 4.96 -0.82
N THR A 487 23.74 5.92 -0.07
CA THR A 487 24.50 6.75 0.88
C THR A 487 25.11 5.90 2.00
N LEU A 488 24.32 5.00 2.59
CA LEU A 488 24.78 4.00 3.57
C LEU A 488 25.95 3.17 3.02
N LEU A 489 25.83 2.70 1.79
CA LEU A 489 26.86 1.90 1.14
C LEU A 489 28.14 2.71 0.88
N GLY A 490 28.02 4.01 0.56
CA GLY A 490 29.16 4.91 0.44
C GLY A 490 29.97 5.01 1.74
N GLU A 491 29.29 5.14 2.88
CA GLU A 491 29.94 5.13 4.20
C GLU A 491 30.57 3.78 4.53
N ILE A 492 29.96 2.67 4.11
CA ILE A 492 30.59 1.33 4.24
C ILE A 492 31.90 1.29 3.46
N TYR A 493 31.91 1.78 2.21
CA TYR A 493 33.13 1.83 1.40
C TYR A 493 34.18 2.81 1.93
N ASN A 494 33.75 3.87 2.62
CA ASN A 494 34.66 4.79 3.32
C ASN A 494 35.38 4.06 4.45
N VAL A 495 34.65 3.32 5.29
CA VAL A 495 35.22 2.50 6.36
C VAL A 495 36.16 1.41 5.82
N LEU A 496 35.84 0.85 4.65
CA LEU A 496 36.68 -0.14 3.97
C LEU A 496 37.88 0.47 3.23
N ASN A 497 38.05 1.80 3.24
CA ASN A 497 39.07 2.53 2.47
C ASN A 497 39.02 2.28 0.95
N GLU A 498 37.85 1.93 0.41
CA GLU A 498 37.63 1.68 -1.02
C GLU A 498 36.88 2.82 -1.73
N PHE A 499 36.51 3.87 -1.00
CA PHE A 499 35.72 4.99 -1.51
C PHE A 499 36.52 5.82 -2.53
N THR A 500 36.29 5.56 -3.82
CA THR A 500 37.02 6.18 -4.93
C THR A 500 36.08 6.67 -6.03
N ARG A 501 36.51 7.65 -6.83
CA ARG A 501 35.73 8.13 -7.98
C ARG A 501 35.41 7.02 -8.98
N ALA A 502 36.37 6.12 -9.20
CA ALA A 502 36.18 4.94 -10.06
C ALA A 502 35.06 4.04 -9.52
N LEU A 503 35.05 3.74 -8.21
CA LEU A 503 33.97 3.00 -7.58
C LEU A 503 32.62 3.67 -7.84
N LEU A 504 32.49 4.99 -7.64
CA LEU A 504 31.22 5.70 -7.84
C LEU A 504 30.72 5.54 -9.29
N LEU A 505 31.61 5.67 -10.28
CA LEU A 505 31.24 5.47 -11.68
C LEU A 505 30.80 4.02 -11.95
N THR A 506 31.54 3.04 -11.42
CA THR A 506 31.16 1.62 -11.51
C THR A 506 29.78 1.36 -10.90
N ARG A 507 29.45 1.97 -9.75
CA ARG A 507 28.12 1.85 -9.12
C ARG A 507 27.01 2.34 -10.05
N ILE A 508 27.22 3.45 -10.76
CA ILE A 508 26.23 4.00 -11.71
C ILE A 508 26.06 3.03 -12.88
N ILE A 509 27.16 2.60 -13.51
CA ILE A 509 27.14 1.71 -14.68
C ILE A 509 26.44 0.39 -14.33
N GLU A 510 26.85 -0.29 -13.26
CA GLU A 510 26.26 -1.56 -12.84
C GLU A 510 24.77 -1.42 -12.51
N THR A 511 24.36 -0.29 -11.91
CA THR A 511 22.96 -0.03 -11.62
C THR A 511 22.14 0.17 -12.88
N VAL A 512 22.67 0.92 -13.85
CA VAL A 512 22.04 1.13 -15.17
C VAL A 512 21.91 -0.20 -15.90
N VAL A 513 22.97 -1.01 -15.93
CA VAL A 513 22.97 -2.33 -16.59
C VAL A 513 21.96 -3.26 -15.95
N GLY A 514 21.95 -3.39 -14.61
CA GLY A 514 20.98 -4.22 -13.91
C GLY A 514 19.53 -3.78 -14.15
N ALA A 515 19.27 -2.46 -14.13
CA ALA A 515 17.95 -1.91 -14.43
C ALA A 515 17.54 -2.16 -15.89
N ALA A 516 18.46 -1.97 -16.85
CA ALA A 516 18.22 -2.18 -18.26
C ALA A 516 17.92 -3.66 -18.59
N VAL A 517 18.68 -4.60 -18.03
CA VAL A 517 18.43 -6.03 -18.20
C VAL A 517 17.07 -6.42 -17.61
N ALA A 518 16.73 -5.96 -16.41
CA ALA A 518 15.43 -6.22 -15.80
C ALA A 518 14.26 -5.74 -16.68
N VAL A 519 14.37 -4.51 -17.20
CA VAL A 519 13.35 -3.93 -18.10
C VAL A 519 13.26 -4.72 -19.40
N LEU A 520 14.40 -5.00 -20.05
CA LEU A 520 14.43 -5.72 -21.32
C LEU A 520 13.85 -7.13 -21.19
N VAL A 521 14.23 -7.87 -20.14
CA VAL A 521 13.71 -9.23 -19.91
C VAL A 521 12.20 -9.21 -19.66
N VAL A 522 11.67 -8.26 -18.91
CA VAL A 522 10.21 -8.17 -18.66
C VAL A 522 9.44 -7.71 -19.89
N LEU A 523 10.06 -6.92 -20.78
CA LEU A 523 9.46 -6.52 -22.05
C LEU A 523 9.39 -7.67 -23.06
N VAL A 524 10.37 -8.57 -23.05
CA VAL A 524 10.51 -9.66 -24.04
C VAL A 524 9.93 -10.99 -23.53
N ILE A 525 10.19 -11.36 -22.28
CA ILE A 525 9.84 -12.66 -21.71
C ILE A 525 8.52 -12.57 -20.96
N LEU A 526 7.47 -13.16 -21.54
CA LEU A 526 6.15 -13.28 -20.92
C LEU A 526 5.62 -11.92 -20.39
N PRO A 527 5.54 -10.87 -21.23
CA PRO A 527 5.23 -9.52 -20.78
C PRO A 527 3.78 -9.38 -20.27
N ILE A 528 3.62 -8.64 -19.17
CA ILE A 528 2.32 -8.13 -18.71
C ILE A 528 2.33 -6.62 -18.92
N ARG A 529 1.62 -6.16 -19.96
CA ARG A 529 1.59 -4.73 -20.29
C ARG A 529 0.74 -4.00 -19.26
N THR A 530 1.15 -2.80 -18.88
CA THR A 530 0.37 -1.95 -17.95
C THR A 530 -1.01 -1.63 -18.50
N ALA A 531 -1.14 -1.50 -19.84
CA ALA A 531 -2.42 -1.39 -20.50
C ALA A 531 -3.31 -2.62 -20.23
N ASP A 532 -2.82 -3.84 -20.45
CA ASP A 532 -3.58 -5.07 -20.21
C ASP A 532 -4.04 -5.18 -18.75
N ALA A 533 -3.15 -4.89 -17.80
CA ALA A 533 -3.48 -4.89 -16.38
C ALA A 533 -4.56 -3.86 -16.02
N ARG A 534 -4.53 -2.68 -16.65
CA ARG A 534 -5.56 -1.64 -16.48
C ARG A 534 -6.92 -2.12 -17.02
N HIS A 535 -6.94 -2.76 -18.18
CA HIS A 535 -8.17 -3.34 -18.74
C HIS A 535 -8.71 -4.49 -17.88
N ALA A 536 -7.85 -5.36 -17.36
CA ALA A 536 -8.26 -6.41 -16.42
C ALA A 536 -8.86 -5.82 -15.13
N ALA A 537 -8.23 -4.79 -14.55
CA ALA A 537 -8.78 -4.10 -13.38
C ALA A 537 -10.16 -3.49 -13.66
N HIS A 538 -10.31 -2.86 -14.82
CA HIS A 538 -11.58 -2.31 -15.28
C HIS A 538 -12.63 -3.41 -15.46
N ARG A 539 -12.32 -4.49 -16.17
CA ARG A 539 -13.22 -5.62 -16.36
C ARG A 539 -13.64 -6.25 -15.03
N ALA A 540 -12.70 -6.42 -14.09
CA ALA A 540 -12.97 -6.93 -12.76
C ALA A 540 -13.94 -6.02 -12.00
N PHE A 541 -13.78 -4.69 -12.08
CA PHE A 541 -14.75 -3.75 -11.52
C PHE A 541 -16.16 -3.93 -12.11
N LEU A 542 -16.28 -4.03 -13.44
CA LEU A 542 -17.58 -4.23 -14.09
C LEU A 542 -18.21 -5.58 -13.72
N ILE A 543 -17.43 -6.65 -13.62
CA ILE A 543 -17.92 -7.97 -13.20
C ILE A 543 -18.47 -7.89 -11.77
N GLU A 544 -17.74 -7.29 -10.83
CA GLU A 544 -18.22 -7.11 -9.45
C GLU A 544 -19.43 -6.18 -9.36
N LEU A 545 -19.50 -5.15 -10.20
CA LEU A 545 -20.69 -4.30 -10.30
C LEU A 545 -21.90 -5.11 -10.78
N GLY A 546 -21.73 -5.94 -11.80
CA GLY A 546 -22.78 -6.84 -12.28
C GLY A 546 -23.20 -7.88 -11.23
N ALA A 547 -22.24 -8.41 -10.46
CA ALA A 547 -22.52 -9.31 -9.35
C ALA A 547 -23.34 -8.63 -8.25
N LEU A 548 -22.96 -7.42 -7.84
CA LEU A 548 -23.70 -6.61 -6.87
C LEU A 548 -25.13 -6.32 -7.35
N LEU A 549 -25.30 -5.89 -8.60
CA LEU A 549 -26.63 -5.66 -9.19
C LEU A 549 -27.48 -6.93 -9.22
N GLY A 550 -26.86 -8.08 -9.51
CA GLY A 550 -27.51 -9.39 -9.47
C GLY A 550 -27.98 -9.77 -8.06
N ASP A 551 -27.12 -9.60 -7.05
CA ASP A 551 -27.47 -9.91 -5.67
C ASP A 551 -28.52 -8.94 -5.10
N ILE A 552 -28.51 -7.67 -5.53
CA ILE A 552 -29.60 -6.71 -5.28
C ILE A 552 -30.91 -7.21 -5.89
N ALA A 553 -30.91 -7.62 -7.16
CA ALA A 553 -32.09 -8.13 -7.85
C ALA A 553 -32.66 -9.38 -7.17
N VAL A 554 -31.79 -10.31 -6.76
CA VAL A 554 -32.19 -11.50 -6.00
C VAL A 554 -32.87 -11.12 -4.69
N ARG A 555 -32.30 -10.22 -3.90
CA ARG A 555 -32.90 -9.78 -2.62
C ARG A 555 -34.26 -9.09 -2.82
N LEU A 556 -34.41 -8.34 -3.90
CA LEU A 556 -35.66 -7.64 -4.23
C LEU A 556 -36.78 -8.58 -4.69
N ARG A 557 -36.45 -9.80 -5.18
CA ARG A 557 -37.43 -10.83 -5.58
C ARG A 557 -37.66 -11.91 -4.54
N GLU A 558 -36.60 -12.41 -3.91
CA GLU A 558 -36.64 -13.62 -3.08
C GLU A 558 -36.69 -13.27 -1.58
N PRO A 559 -37.71 -13.73 -0.83
CA PRO A 559 -37.84 -13.45 0.60
C PRO A 559 -36.78 -14.13 1.52
N GLY A 560 -35.97 -15.05 1.00
CA GLY A 560 -35.21 -16.00 1.83
C GLY A 560 -33.68 -16.02 1.69
N ARG A 561 -33.09 -15.34 0.69
CA ARG A 561 -31.64 -15.44 0.44
C ARG A 561 -30.89 -14.21 0.98
N GLN A 562 -30.29 -14.35 2.16
CA GLN A 562 -29.52 -13.29 2.80
C GLN A 562 -28.04 -13.35 2.39
N ARG A 563 -27.71 -12.92 1.17
CA ARG A 563 -26.33 -12.53 0.84
C ARG A 563 -26.04 -11.15 1.43
N SER A 564 -24.80 -10.95 1.88
CA SER A 564 -24.39 -9.68 2.47
C SER A 564 -24.08 -8.68 1.37
N LEU A 565 -25.07 -7.87 0.98
CA LEU A 565 -24.86 -6.76 0.02
C LEU A 565 -23.77 -5.78 0.47
N ALA A 566 -23.52 -5.69 1.78
CA ALA A 566 -22.42 -4.91 2.33
C ALA A 566 -21.04 -5.50 1.99
N LEU A 567 -20.90 -6.83 1.88
CA LEU A 567 -19.67 -7.46 1.40
C LEU A 567 -19.46 -7.23 -0.09
N ASP A 568 -20.53 -7.32 -0.90
CA ASP A 568 -20.44 -7.13 -2.35
C ASP A 568 -20.10 -5.67 -2.70
N ALA A 569 -20.69 -4.70 -1.98
CA ALA A 569 -20.29 -3.29 -2.03
C ALA A 569 -18.78 -3.10 -1.75
N ARG A 570 -18.22 -3.86 -0.81
CA ARG A 570 -16.79 -3.80 -0.47
C ARG A 570 -15.88 -4.44 -1.51
N ARG A 571 -16.32 -5.53 -2.13
CA ARG A 571 -15.61 -6.13 -3.27
C ARG A 571 -15.54 -5.14 -4.43
N LEU A 572 -16.63 -4.40 -4.70
CA LEU A 572 -16.64 -3.32 -5.69
C LEU A 572 -15.63 -2.21 -5.36
N ASP A 573 -15.60 -1.73 -4.11
CA ASP A 573 -14.63 -0.72 -3.64
C ASP A 573 -13.17 -1.19 -3.80
N ALA A 574 -12.91 -2.47 -3.49
CA ALA A 574 -11.60 -3.07 -3.68
C ALA A 574 -11.16 -3.05 -5.15
N GLN A 575 -12.07 -3.36 -6.08
CA GLN A 575 -11.77 -3.29 -7.51
C GLN A 575 -11.59 -1.85 -8.00
N LEU A 576 -12.37 -0.89 -7.48
CA LEU A 576 -12.18 0.53 -7.78
C LEU A 576 -10.79 1.00 -7.34
N HIS A 577 -10.37 0.64 -6.13
CA HIS A 577 -9.03 0.96 -5.62
C HIS A 577 -7.93 0.31 -6.46
N GLN A 578 -8.13 -0.94 -6.88
CA GLN A 578 -7.20 -1.65 -7.75
C GLN A 578 -7.08 -0.95 -9.12
N TYR A 579 -8.20 -0.58 -9.75
CA TYR A 579 -8.22 0.20 -10.99
C TYR A 579 -7.49 1.54 -10.86
N ALA A 580 -7.78 2.30 -9.79
CA ALA A 580 -7.09 3.56 -9.50
C ALA A 580 -5.58 3.36 -9.34
N THR A 581 -5.17 2.28 -8.67
CA THR A 581 -3.75 1.97 -8.42
C THR A 581 -3.02 1.60 -9.71
N VAL A 582 -3.60 0.76 -10.57
CA VAL A 582 -2.99 0.37 -11.86
C VAL A 582 -2.96 1.52 -12.87
N SER A 583 -3.87 2.49 -12.73
CA SER A 583 -3.95 3.66 -13.61
C SER A 583 -2.93 4.75 -13.25
N ARG A 584 -2.38 4.77 -12.03
CA ARG A 584 -1.39 5.77 -11.56
C ARG A 584 -0.05 5.75 -12.32
N PRO A 585 0.62 4.61 -12.60
CA PRO A 585 1.88 4.59 -13.33
C PRO A 585 1.77 5.11 -14.77
N ALA A 586 0.64 4.84 -15.45
CA ALA A 586 0.38 5.35 -16.80
C ALA A 586 0.16 6.88 -16.82
N ALA A 587 -0.23 7.47 -15.68
CA ALA A 587 -0.41 8.90 -15.52
C ALA A 587 0.90 9.67 -15.30
N GLY A 588 2.06 9.01 -15.28
CA GLY A 588 3.37 9.65 -15.13
C GLY A 588 3.52 10.34 -13.78
N ALA A 589 3.61 9.56 -12.70
CA ALA A 589 3.95 10.09 -11.39
C ALA A 589 5.34 10.76 -11.47
N THR A 590 5.39 12.08 -11.29
CA THR A 590 6.64 12.80 -11.02
C THR A 590 7.31 12.26 -9.76
N MET A 591 8.58 12.62 -9.53
CA MET A 591 9.36 12.26 -8.33
C MET A 591 8.62 12.47 -6.98
N LEU A 592 7.57 13.30 -6.96
CA LEU A 592 6.67 13.60 -5.82
C LEU A 592 5.25 13.00 -5.90
N GLY A 593 4.94 12.12 -6.86
CA GLY A 593 3.65 11.42 -6.92
C GLY A 593 2.47 12.25 -7.45
N LEU A 594 2.71 13.33 -8.21
CA LEU A 594 1.63 14.11 -8.83
C LEU A 594 1.19 13.46 -10.15
N ALA A 595 -0.10 13.19 -10.30
CA ALA A 595 -0.71 12.52 -11.46
C ALA A 595 -1.13 13.53 -12.55
N ARG A 596 -1.10 13.10 -13.82
CA ARG A 596 -1.63 13.88 -14.96
C ARG A 596 -3.16 14.04 -14.93
N PRO A 597 -3.72 15.15 -15.46
CA PRO A 597 -5.15 15.47 -15.37
C PRO A 597 -6.09 14.43 -16.03
N GLY A 598 -5.75 13.89 -17.21
CA GLY A 598 -6.65 13.00 -17.97
C GLY A 598 -6.93 11.65 -17.32
N ALA A 599 -6.00 11.11 -16.51
CA ALA A 599 -6.21 9.88 -15.76
C ALA A 599 -7.17 10.06 -14.57
N LEU A 600 -7.35 11.30 -14.09
CA LEU A 600 -8.26 11.61 -13.00
C LEU A 600 -9.72 11.62 -13.49
N THR A 601 -9.97 11.96 -14.75
CA THR A 601 -11.32 12.04 -15.33
C THR A 601 -11.99 10.67 -15.38
N SER A 602 -11.33 9.64 -15.92
CA SER A 602 -11.92 8.29 -15.96
C SER A 602 -12.13 7.72 -14.56
N ILE A 603 -11.17 7.87 -13.63
CA ILE A 603 -11.34 7.42 -12.23
C ILE A 603 -12.60 8.05 -11.60
N SER A 604 -12.87 9.32 -11.87
CA SER A 604 -14.04 10.01 -11.30
C SER A 604 -15.38 9.40 -11.73
N ALA A 605 -15.52 8.95 -12.98
CA ALA A 605 -16.73 8.28 -13.48
C ALA A 605 -16.96 6.94 -12.77
N PHE A 606 -15.90 6.14 -12.59
CA PHE A 606 -15.97 4.87 -11.86
C PHE A 606 -16.32 5.07 -10.38
N THR A 607 -15.76 6.10 -9.75
CA THR A 607 -16.12 6.45 -8.36
C THR A 607 -17.59 6.81 -8.25
N GLN A 608 -18.15 7.57 -9.20
CA GLN A 608 -19.58 7.91 -9.21
C GLN A 608 -20.46 6.66 -9.38
N VAL A 609 -20.10 5.76 -10.30
CA VAL A 609 -20.82 4.49 -10.49
C VAL A 609 -20.78 3.63 -9.22
N ALA A 610 -19.60 3.49 -8.61
CA ALA A 610 -19.42 2.74 -7.37
C ALA A 610 -20.26 3.35 -6.23
N TYR A 611 -20.18 4.66 -6.03
CA TYR A 611 -21.01 5.37 -5.06
C TYR A 611 -22.51 5.06 -5.24
N ARG A 612 -23.04 5.20 -6.45
CA ARG A 612 -24.46 4.98 -6.72
C ARG A 612 -24.88 3.51 -6.51
N ALA A 613 -24.03 2.56 -6.90
CA ALA A 613 -24.28 1.15 -6.65
C ALA A 613 -24.30 0.82 -5.15
N ARG A 614 -23.42 1.45 -4.36
CA ARG A 614 -23.41 1.31 -2.89
C ARG A 614 -24.62 1.96 -2.24
N ALA A 615 -25.05 3.14 -2.70
CA ALA A 615 -26.25 3.80 -2.20
C ALA A 615 -27.50 2.96 -2.48
N LEU A 616 -27.59 2.39 -3.69
CA LEU A 616 -28.64 1.43 -4.04
C LEU A 616 -28.60 0.21 -3.11
N ALA A 617 -27.45 -0.43 -2.92
CA ALA A 617 -27.31 -1.55 -1.99
C ALA A 617 -27.76 -1.20 -0.57
N ALA A 618 -27.36 -0.05 -0.05
CA ALA A 618 -27.74 0.42 1.29
C ALA A 618 -29.25 0.70 1.42
N SER A 619 -29.88 1.25 0.38
CA SER A 619 -31.33 1.45 0.36
C SER A 619 -32.09 0.11 0.38
N VAL A 620 -31.64 -0.86 -0.42
CA VAL A 620 -32.26 -2.20 -0.55
C VAL A 620 -32.06 -3.05 0.71
N ILE A 621 -30.98 -2.85 1.47
CA ILE A 621 -30.79 -3.51 2.78
C ILE A 621 -31.93 -3.15 3.75
N ARG A 622 -32.48 -1.92 3.68
CA ARG A 622 -33.54 -1.43 4.57
C ARG A 622 -34.95 -1.87 4.14
N LEU A 623 -35.11 -2.38 2.92
CA LEU A 623 -36.39 -2.87 2.43
C LEU A 623 -36.65 -4.31 2.89
N GLU A 624 -37.93 -4.65 3.01
CA GLU A 624 -38.35 -6.04 3.22
C GLU A 624 -37.97 -6.87 1.97
N PRO A 625 -37.34 -8.05 2.15
CA PRO A 625 -37.01 -8.95 1.04
C PRO A 625 -38.24 -9.31 0.20
N GLY A 626 -38.12 -9.31 -1.13
CA GLY A 626 -39.23 -9.62 -2.04
C GLY A 626 -40.25 -8.49 -2.25
N SER A 627 -40.06 -7.31 -1.68
CA SER A 627 -41.06 -6.22 -1.71
C SER A 627 -41.18 -5.47 -3.04
N ARG A 628 -40.18 -5.55 -3.93
CA ARG A 628 -40.06 -4.67 -5.12
C ARG A 628 -39.50 -5.40 -6.36
N PRO A 629 -40.26 -6.34 -6.96
CA PRO A 629 -39.82 -7.07 -8.15
C PRO A 629 -39.62 -6.15 -9.38
N ASP A 630 -40.34 -5.03 -9.44
CA ASP A 630 -40.20 -4.00 -10.49
C ASP A 630 -38.77 -3.42 -10.57
N LEU A 631 -38.12 -3.24 -9.41
CA LEU A 631 -36.75 -2.75 -9.32
C LEU A 631 -35.73 -3.84 -9.63
N ALA A 632 -36.06 -5.09 -9.33
CA ALA A 632 -35.19 -6.23 -9.63
C ALA A 632 -34.99 -6.41 -11.14
N ASP A 633 -36.04 -6.26 -11.94
CA ASP A 633 -35.97 -6.39 -13.40
C ASP A 633 -35.08 -5.29 -14.02
N ARG A 634 -35.16 -4.06 -13.50
CA ARG A 634 -34.27 -2.97 -13.93
C ARG A 634 -32.81 -3.25 -13.55
N CYS A 635 -32.56 -3.80 -12.37
CA CYS A 635 -31.21 -4.20 -11.96
C CYS A 635 -30.64 -5.32 -12.85
N ASP A 636 -31.48 -6.26 -13.30
CA ASP A 636 -31.06 -7.31 -14.24
C ASP A 636 -30.78 -6.79 -15.64
N LEU A 637 -31.58 -5.84 -16.15
CA LEU A 637 -31.30 -5.16 -17.42
C LEU A 637 -29.95 -4.43 -17.35
N LEU A 638 -29.73 -3.66 -16.29
CA LEU A 638 -28.46 -2.97 -16.09
C LEU A 638 -27.30 -3.96 -15.95
N ARG A 639 -27.49 -5.08 -15.25
CA ARG A 639 -26.48 -6.16 -15.15
C ARG A 639 -26.12 -6.74 -16.52
N GLN A 640 -27.10 -6.89 -17.42
CA GLN A 640 -26.84 -7.34 -18.80
C GLN A 640 -26.02 -6.30 -19.58
N GLU A 641 -26.34 -5.01 -19.45
CA GLU A 641 -25.55 -3.93 -20.08
C GLU A 641 -24.11 -3.86 -19.55
N VAL A 642 -23.93 -4.03 -18.24
CA VAL A 642 -22.61 -4.12 -17.60
C VAL A 642 -21.83 -5.33 -18.16
N ALA A 643 -22.47 -6.49 -18.28
CA ALA A 643 -21.85 -7.69 -18.82
C ALA A 643 -21.39 -7.51 -20.28
N VAL A 644 -22.21 -6.87 -21.13
CA VAL A 644 -21.84 -6.53 -22.51
C VAL A 644 -20.67 -5.54 -22.54
N THR A 645 -20.62 -4.59 -21.61
CA THR A 645 -19.54 -3.61 -21.52
C THR A 645 -18.23 -4.23 -21.01
N ALA A 646 -18.32 -5.27 -20.18
CA ALA A 646 -17.17 -5.99 -19.63
C ALA A 646 -16.46 -6.92 -20.63
N ASP A 647 -17.05 -7.21 -21.79
CA ASP A 647 -16.59 -8.29 -22.68
C ASP A 647 -16.10 -7.79 -24.07
N PRO A 648 -14.78 -7.62 -24.21
CA PRO A 648 -14.11 -7.91 -25.48
C PRO A 648 -13.07 -9.04 -25.34
N PRO A 649 -12.92 -9.94 -26.33
CA PRO A 649 -11.92 -11.01 -26.27
C PRO A 649 -10.49 -10.47 -26.40
N PRO A 650 -9.50 -11.06 -25.70
CA PRO A 650 -8.08 -10.79 -25.98
C PRO A 650 -7.64 -11.43 -27.31
N PRO A 651 -6.76 -10.79 -28.11
CA PRO A 651 -6.09 -9.51 -27.88
C PRO A 651 -6.92 -8.31 -28.37
N TRP A 652 -7.19 -7.38 -27.45
CA TRP A 652 -7.92 -6.14 -27.73
C TRP A 652 -7.00 -5.05 -28.28
N THR A 653 -7.46 -4.32 -29.29
CA THR A 653 -6.81 -3.10 -29.80
C THR A 653 -7.48 -1.86 -29.20
N PRO A 654 -6.70 -0.89 -28.67
CA PRO A 654 -7.28 0.28 -28.04
C PRO A 654 -8.10 1.15 -29.00
N GLY A 655 -9.40 1.27 -28.71
CA GLY A 655 -10.26 2.35 -29.20
C GLY A 655 -10.25 3.53 -28.22
N PRO A 656 -10.65 4.74 -28.66
CA PRO A 656 -10.65 5.94 -27.81
C PRO A 656 -11.53 5.73 -26.56
N ASP A 657 -10.97 6.12 -25.41
CA ASP A 657 -11.58 6.03 -24.07
C ASP A 657 -13.02 6.61 -24.03
N ASP A 658 -13.36 7.54 -24.92
CA ASP A 658 -14.66 8.21 -25.05
C ASP A 658 -15.87 7.29 -25.21
N ALA A 659 -15.75 6.18 -25.95
CA ALA A 659 -16.90 5.28 -26.15
C ALA A 659 -17.27 4.51 -24.87
N MET A 660 -16.25 4.21 -24.06
CA MET A 660 -16.41 3.58 -22.77
C MET A 660 -16.92 4.58 -21.74
N ASP A 661 -16.35 5.79 -21.70
CA ASP A 661 -16.81 6.87 -20.83
C ASP A 661 -18.28 7.23 -21.12
N ARG A 662 -18.72 7.21 -22.39
CA ARG A 662 -20.14 7.36 -22.75
C ARG A 662 -21.03 6.25 -22.17
N ARG A 663 -20.59 4.99 -22.24
CA ARG A 663 -21.33 3.85 -21.67
C ARG A 663 -21.38 3.91 -20.14
N LEU A 664 -20.30 4.30 -19.49
CA LEU A 664 -20.24 4.51 -18.04
C LEU A 664 -21.09 5.70 -17.59
N ASN A 665 -21.14 6.77 -18.38
CA ASN A 665 -22.04 7.90 -18.14
C ASN A 665 -23.51 7.48 -18.30
N ALA A 666 -23.84 6.71 -19.35
CA ALA A 666 -25.18 6.15 -19.52
C ALA A 666 -25.56 5.20 -18.37
N LEU A 667 -24.62 4.36 -17.92
CA LEU A 667 -24.78 3.49 -16.77
C LEU A 667 -25.02 4.29 -15.48
N ARG A 668 -24.22 5.35 -15.26
CA ARG A 668 -24.39 6.27 -14.13
C ARG A 668 -25.77 6.91 -14.16
N ASP A 669 -26.24 7.35 -15.31
CA ASP A 669 -27.55 7.98 -15.47
C ASP A 669 -28.69 6.97 -15.28
N ALA A 670 -28.49 5.71 -15.71
CA ALA A 670 -29.42 4.61 -15.47
C ALA A 670 -29.50 4.22 -13.98
N VAL A 671 -28.38 4.17 -13.25
CA VAL A 671 -28.39 3.94 -11.80
C VAL A 671 -29.05 5.10 -11.06
N ARG A 672 -28.83 6.36 -11.50
CA ARG A 672 -29.51 7.54 -10.96
C ARG A 672 -31.03 7.47 -11.11
N ALA A 673 -31.53 6.88 -12.19
CA ALA A 673 -32.96 6.76 -12.46
C ALA A 673 -33.70 5.71 -11.58
N LEU A 674 -32.98 4.91 -10.77
CA LEU A 674 -33.59 3.94 -9.87
C LEU A 674 -34.10 4.62 -8.58
N PRO A 675 -35.35 4.33 -8.13
CA PRO A 675 -35.86 4.78 -6.84
C PRO A 675 -34.93 4.34 -5.69
N GLY A 676 -34.39 5.32 -4.96
CA GLY A 676 -33.34 5.10 -3.96
C GLY A 676 -31.96 5.67 -4.33
N GLY A 677 -31.75 6.08 -5.59
CA GLY A 677 -30.52 6.77 -6.03
C GLY A 677 -30.49 8.28 -5.74
N ASN A 678 -31.61 8.87 -5.34
CA ASN A 678 -31.83 10.31 -5.10
C ASN A 678 -32.09 10.67 -3.61
N ARG A 679 -31.87 9.77 -2.65
CA ARG A 679 -32.17 9.99 -1.21
C ARG A 679 -31.10 9.47 -0.27
#